data_AF-A0A7D9EMZ9-F1
#
_entry.id   AF-A0A7D9EMZ9-F1
#
_cell.length_a   1.000
_cell.length_b   1.000
_cell.length_c   1.000
_cell.angle_alpha   90.00
_cell.angle_beta   90.00
_cell.angle_gamma   90.00
#
_symmetry.space_group_name_H-M   'P 1'
#
loop_
_entity.id
_entity.type
_entity.pdbx_description
1 polymer ?
#
loop_
_entity_poly.entity_id
_entity_poly.type
_entity_poly.pdbx_seq_one_letter_code
_entity_poly.pdbx_strand_id
1 'polypeptide(L)'
;MAANVIVLDFPFTKVEENKKIGEGKLNEAIHAVCALLNSNGGILKLHSATKETFNFDKLVRKFEQRIKELVGCFESCKNFEVLSIPSGEKYTEVVFGIASSEDFCTVNYHLYLPHETQVNLIAPTEPLKNVRSILTGPRLIECEQLIQLGSHRKNFIEGENIGSPESKTEQFKKVKCEATKNVSLADRMVSKHIRFACYVSAFANHRGGHIYYGIKDDGSVEGEICGQNDEEVITARVNKAICKMLWPNNAPQRGKHWDIFFEPVTDSGYKQIPSTFVVVVTVVQCAGGVFAEKPESYRVVNGKPEAIPFEIWKKCISSKQRSPECDGGKAMGSRSSSNHNSNLHRFANRRDKVLTGIPRRKGGATKLEQSCLQSRERLARFRNNGNTTGFEKYAKELANQADCFNAIVWQQRAACKYREHQFEEAYEFLQRSKSLLALAHESHPVLEIENLYWESLVSRVLGNYKECDSYRRLGMQQMESCPPDIIGAWFFFQEARAIERLISWNPCQMSNQIPQARLCYIEALRQASMLEESTSVAELKQRCHTRLAMLHLGCFFHESEITRTQDVVQHDIEEAEKMLEVVNRSSRVQGWPLTEFCRCEYLLARAQQNVRNWQQLQDEYFLELAQEESSKAHDICEKKNFQEMMNFVDAELDEINHLNCT
;
A
#
# COMPACT_ATOMS: atom_id res chain seq x y z
N MET A 1 10.83 41.04 -12.78
CA MET A 1 9.42 40.72 -12.45
C MET A 1 9.11 41.38 -11.11
N ALA A 2 7.98 42.06 -10.98
CA ALA A 2 7.56 42.59 -9.68
C ALA A 2 7.30 41.41 -8.74
N ALA A 3 7.88 41.43 -7.54
CA ALA A 3 7.60 40.41 -6.55
C ALA A 3 6.13 40.50 -6.11
N ASN A 4 5.45 39.37 -5.94
CA ASN A 4 4.13 39.37 -5.31
C ASN A 4 4.27 39.89 -3.88
N VAL A 5 3.43 40.83 -3.46
CA VAL A 5 3.43 41.35 -2.10
C VAL A 5 2.03 41.21 -1.54
N ILE A 6 1.90 40.47 -0.44
CA ILE A 6 0.64 40.30 0.28
C ILE A 6 0.78 40.98 1.64
N VAL A 7 -0.14 41.90 1.95
CA VAL A 7 -0.17 42.61 3.23
C VAL A 7 -1.42 42.18 3.99
N LEU A 8 -1.23 41.68 5.22
CA LEU A 8 -2.31 41.25 6.10
C LEU A 8 -2.35 42.10 7.36
N ASP A 9 -3.55 42.50 7.78
CA ASP A 9 -3.78 43.10 9.10
C ASP A 9 -3.69 42.01 10.18
N PHE A 10 -2.70 42.15 11.06
CA PHE A 10 -2.28 41.16 12.04
C PHE A 10 -2.01 41.83 13.40
N PRO A 11 -3.02 41.92 14.29
CA PRO A 11 -2.87 42.55 15.60
C PRO A 11 -2.12 41.60 16.57
N PHE A 12 -0.79 41.75 16.64
CA PHE A 12 0.13 40.83 17.31
C PHE A 12 -0.25 40.48 18.76
N THR A 13 -0.58 41.48 19.58
CA THR A 13 -1.00 41.35 20.99
C THR A 13 -2.31 40.58 21.12
N LYS A 14 -3.33 40.92 20.33
CA LYS A 14 -4.62 40.20 20.34
C LYS A 14 -4.48 38.75 19.88
N VAL A 15 -3.57 38.48 18.94
CA VAL A 15 -3.26 37.13 18.47
C VAL A 15 -2.59 36.30 19.57
N GLU A 16 -1.80 36.92 20.46
CA GLU A 16 -1.21 36.23 21.61
C GLU A 16 -2.20 35.99 22.75
N GLU A 17 -3.05 36.98 23.06
CA GLU A 17 -3.99 36.96 24.18
C GLU A 17 -5.25 36.12 23.90
N ASN A 18 -5.76 36.16 22.67
CA ASN A 18 -6.99 35.47 22.30
C ASN A 18 -6.70 34.32 21.33
N LYS A 19 -6.69 33.09 21.87
CA LYS A 19 -6.39 31.86 21.09
C LYS A 19 -7.24 31.73 19.82
N LYS A 20 -8.54 32.04 19.88
CA LYS A 20 -9.46 31.91 18.73
C LYS A 20 -9.17 32.94 17.63
N ILE A 21 -8.95 34.19 18.01
CA ILE A 21 -8.56 35.25 17.07
C ILE A 21 -7.19 34.94 16.48
N GLY A 22 -6.25 34.51 17.31
CA GLY A 22 -4.90 34.15 16.91
C GLY A 22 -4.84 33.01 15.91
N GLU A 23 -5.62 31.95 16.11
CA GLU A 23 -5.72 30.83 15.18
C GLU A 23 -6.35 31.23 13.84
N GLY A 24 -7.40 32.07 13.87
CA GLY A 24 -8.01 32.60 12.65
C GLY A 24 -7.03 33.44 11.80
N LYS A 25 -6.30 34.36 12.45
CA LYS A 25 -5.30 35.20 11.77
C LYS A 25 -4.08 34.42 11.28
N LEU A 26 -3.65 33.42 12.03
CA LEU A 26 -2.58 32.51 11.61
C LEU A 26 -3.00 31.70 10.38
N ASN A 27 -4.24 31.21 10.32
CA ASN A 27 -4.74 30.51 9.13
C ASN A 27 -4.84 31.44 7.91
N GLU A 28 -5.29 32.69 8.08
CA GLU A 28 -5.27 33.71 7.01
C GLU A 28 -3.86 33.90 6.43
N ALA A 29 -2.85 33.96 7.31
CA ALA A 29 -1.47 34.08 6.89
C ALA A 29 -0.94 32.80 6.19
N ILE A 30 -1.34 31.61 6.64
CA ILE A 30 -0.99 30.35 5.97
C ILE A 30 -1.64 30.22 4.59
N HIS A 31 -2.85 30.75 4.40
CA HIS A 31 -3.47 30.84 3.07
C HIS A 31 -2.64 31.73 2.14
N ALA A 32 -2.12 32.86 2.65
CA ALA A 32 -1.22 33.72 1.89
C ALA A 32 0.12 33.04 1.57
N VAL A 33 0.70 32.29 2.51
CA VAL A 33 1.90 31.48 2.25
C VAL A 33 1.64 30.43 1.16
N CYS A 34 0.54 29.68 1.25
CA CYS A 34 0.14 28.72 0.23
C CYS A 34 -0.04 29.40 -1.14
N ALA A 35 -0.67 30.57 -1.19
CA ALA A 35 -0.81 31.35 -2.41
C ALA A 35 0.53 31.72 -3.04
N LEU A 36 1.49 32.18 -2.24
CA LEU A 36 2.84 32.54 -2.70
C LEU A 36 3.62 31.31 -3.18
N LEU A 37 3.56 30.18 -2.45
CA LEU A 37 4.22 28.91 -2.82
C LEU A 37 3.71 28.35 -4.16
N ASN A 38 2.40 28.44 -4.39
CA ASN A 38 1.73 28.01 -5.62
C ASN A 38 1.87 29.03 -6.76
N SER A 39 2.48 30.17 -6.49
CA SER A 39 2.78 31.22 -7.47
C SER A 39 4.31 31.35 -7.58
N ASN A 40 4.79 32.41 -8.23
CA ASN A 40 6.21 32.73 -8.38
C ASN A 40 6.90 33.23 -7.09
N GLY A 41 6.44 32.79 -5.90
CA GLY A 41 6.90 33.31 -4.61
C GLY A 41 6.52 34.79 -4.38
N GLY A 42 7.13 35.40 -3.37
CA GLY A 42 6.97 36.81 -3.04
C GLY A 42 7.22 37.15 -1.57
N ILE A 43 6.56 38.20 -1.10
CA ILE A 43 6.73 38.76 0.24
C ILE A 43 5.39 38.75 0.97
N LEU A 44 5.37 38.21 2.17
CA LEU A 44 4.26 38.31 3.12
C LEU A 44 4.58 39.35 4.19
N LYS A 45 3.76 40.38 4.29
CA LYS A 45 3.85 41.45 5.30
C LYS A 45 2.70 41.33 6.28
N LEU A 46 3.03 41.11 7.55
CA LEU A 46 2.06 41.18 8.65
C LEU A 46 2.16 42.58 9.25
N HIS A 47 1.08 43.35 9.19
CA HIS A 47 1.03 44.73 9.65
C HIS A 47 0.09 44.86 10.84
N SER A 48 0.49 45.59 11.88
CA SER A 48 -0.44 46.08 12.91
C SER A 48 -0.60 47.59 12.80
N ALA A 49 -1.84 48.06 12.94
CA ALA A 49 -2.19 49.48 12.97
C ALA A 49 -1.55 50.22 14.16
N THR A 50 -1.19 49.49 15.23
CA THR A 50 -0.56 50.06 16.43
C THR A 50 0.82 49.50 16.68
N LYS A 51 1.73 50.32 17.23
CA LYS A 51 3.03 49.87 17.72
C LYS A 51 2.83 48.97 18.93
N GLU A 52 3.08 47.68 18.75
CA GLU A 52 2.79 46.65 19.75
C GLU A 52 4.08 46.00 20.28
N THR A 53 4.11 45.73 21.58
CA THR A 53 5.12 44.87 22.21
C THR A 53 4.59 43.44 22.17
N PHE A 54 5.29 42.53 21.49
CA PHE A 54 4.91 41.11 21.43
C PHE A 54 6.16 40.23 21.38
N ASN A 55 5.98 38.93 21.66
CA ASN A 55 7.09 37.99 21.58
C ASN A 55 7.34 37.54 20.13
N PHE A 56 8.28 38.23 19.47
CA PHE A 56 8.66 37.97 18.08
C PHE A 56 9.06 36.51 17.82
N ASP A 57 9.96 35.96 18.63
CA ASP A 57 10.44 34.59 18.48
C ASP A 57 9.32 33.56 18.60
N LYS A 58 8.37 33.79 19.50
CA LYS A 58 7.19 32.92 19.67
C LYS A 58 6.28 32.97 18.44
N LEU A 59 6.09 34.14 17.82
CA LEU A 59 5.32 34.26 16.58
C LEU A 59 6.02 33.54 15.43
N VAL A 60 7.32 33.80 15.22
CA VAL A 60 8.11 33.16 14.16
C VAL A 60 8.09 31.64 14.31
N ARG A 61 8.32 31.12 15.51
CA ARG A 61 8.23 29.66 15.78
C ARG A 61 6.87 29.08 15.43
N LYS A 62 5.77 29.78 15.76
CA LYS A 62 4.41 29.34 15.38
C LYS A 62 4.24 29.32 13.86
N PHE A 63 4.74 30.32 13.16
CA PHE A 63 4.71 30.38 11.69
C PHE A 63 5.51 29.25 11.06
N GLU A 64 6.77 29.08 11.48
CA GLU A 64 7.63 27.99 11.01
C GLU A 64 6.97 26.63 11.21
N GLN A 65 6.35 26.39 12.37
CA GLN A 65 5.65 25.13 12.64
C GLN A 65 4.50 24.91 11.66
N ARG A 66 3.67 25.93 11.41
CA ARG A 66 2.54 25.81 10.47
C ARG A 66 2.99 25.67 9.02
N ILE A 67 4.10 26.29 8.64
CA ILE A 67 4.70 26.11 7.30
C ILE A 67 5.29 24.70 7.18
N LYS A 68 5.95 24.19 8.22
CA LYS A 68 6.42 22.79 8.27
C LYS A 68 5.26 21.80 8.14
N GLU A 69 4.11 22.09 8.73
CA GLU A 69 2.89 21.29 8.55
C GLU A 69 2.32 21.36 7.13
N LEU A 70 2.59 22.44 6.38
CA LEU A 70 2.13 22.65 5.01
C LEU A 70 3.03 21.97 3.96
N VAL A 71 4.36 22.15 4.06
CA VAL A 71 5.33 21.71 3.03
C VAL A 71 6.38 20.72 3.53
N GLY A 72 6.44 20.45 4.83
CA GLY A 72 7.44 19.58 5.44
C GLY A 72 8.72 20.34 5.84
N CYS A 73 9.57 19.67 6.62
CA CYS A 73 10.77 20.28 7.21
C CYS A 73 11.75 20.80 6.15
N PHE A 74 12.06 20.01 5.13
CA PHE A 74 13.05 20.36 4.12
C PHE A 74 12.62 21.58 3.29
N GLU A 75 11.42 21.52 2.71
CA GLU A 75 10.88 22.62 1.90
C GLU A 75 10.64 23.89 2.72
N SER A 76 10.29 23.77 4.01
CA SER A 76 10.15 24.95 4.86
C SER A 76 11.46 25.71 5.01
N CYS A 77 12.61 25.02 5.11
CA CYS A 77 13.92 25.68 5.21
C CYS A 77 14.34 26.33 3.89
N LYS A 78 13.90 25.76 2.75
CA LYS A 78 14.23 26.27 1.41
C LYS A 78 13.37 27.48 1.04
N ASN A 79 12.08 27.44 1.39
CA ASN A 79 11.08 28.35 0.84
C ASN A 79 10.65 29.48 1.78
N PHE A 80 11.17 29.54 3.01
CA PHE A 80 10.77 30.53 4.00
C PHE A 80 11.99 31.24 4.60
N GLU A 81 11.95 32.57 4.57
CA GLU A 81 12.99 33.43 5.14
C GLU A 81 12.35 34.60 5.91
N VAL A 82 12.93 34.98 7.04
CA VAL A 82 12.54 36.19 7.78
C VAL A 82 13.41 37.34 7.28
N LEU A 83 12.84 38.29 6.53
CA LEU A 83 13.60 39.30 5.78
C LEU A 83 13.94 40.55 6.59
N SER A 84 13.12 40.89 7.58
CA SER A 84 13.38 42.08 8.40
C SER A 84 12.94 41.86 9.84
N ILE A 85 13.87 42.12 10.76
CA ILE A 85 13.64 42.26 12.19
C ILE A 85 13.74 43.77 12.48
N PRO A 86 12.65 44.47 12.80
CA PRO A 86 12.73 45.88 13.17
C PRO A 86 13.64 46.05 14.40
N SER A 87 14.56 47.02 14.34
CA SER A 87 15.41 47.39 15.48
C SER A 87 14.61 48.22 16.49
N GLY A 88 14.01 47.54 17.48
CA GLY A 88 13.30 48.19 18.61
C GLY A 88 12.33 47.24 19.33
N GLU A 89 11.86 47.65 20.51
CA GLU A 89 10.92 46.86 21.34
C GLU A 89 9.47 46.90 20.85
N LYS A 90 9.15 47.76 19.87
CA LYS A 90 7.79 47.96 19.34
C LYS A 90 7.75 47.72 17.83
N TYR A 91 6.83 46.87 17.41
CA TYR A 91 6.71 46.42 16.04
C TYR A 91 5.42 46.93 15.40
N THR A 92 5.51 47.36 14.14
CA THR A 92 4.36 47.67 13.28
C THR A 92 4.26 46.72 12.09
N GLU A 93 5.35 46.00 11.77
CA GLU A 93 5.44 45.14 10.61
C GLU A 93 6.40 43.98 10.87
N VAL A 94 6.04 42.79 10.38
CA VAL A 94 6.93 41.63 10.24
C VAL A 94 6.88 41.17 8.78
N VAL A 95 8.05 40.90 8.20
CA VAL A 95 8.17 40.60 6.76
C VAL A 95 8.82 39.24 6.56
N PHE A 96 8.14 38.38 5.80
CA PHE A 96 8.62 37.06 5.39
C PHE A 96 8.83 37.00 3.87
N GLY A 97 9.94 36.44 3.45
CA GLY A 97 10.22 36.04 2.08
C GLY A 97 9.74 34.61 1.86
N ILE A 98 8.92 34.40 0.84
CA ILE A 98 8.38 33.09 0.48
C ILE A 98 8.84 32.75 -0.94
N ALA A 99 9.69 31.74 -1.11
CA ALA A 99 10.06 31.25 -2.43
C ALA A 99 8.90 30.43 -3.05
N SER A 100 8.88 30.32 -4.38
CA SER A 100 7.97 29.38 -5.06
C SER A 100 8.35 27.95 -4.71
N SER A 101 7.36 27.09 -4.44
CA SER A 101 7.60 25.65 -4.34
C SER A 101 7.77 25.05 -5.74
N GLU A 102 8.44 23.91 -5.86
CA GLU A 102 8.45 23.11 -7.09
C GLU A 102 7.15 22.29 -7.19
N ASP A 103 6.65 21.82 -6.05
CA ASP A 103 5.41 21.08 -5.93
C ASP A 103 4.21 22.02 -5.78
N PHE A 104 3.03 21.47 -6.05
CA PHE A 104 1.76 22.15 -5.82
C PHE A 104 1.29 21.94 -4.37
N CYS A 105 1.15 23.02 -3.60
CA CYS A 105 0.82 22.99 -2.18
C CYS A 105 -0.70 23.06 -1.94
N THR A 106 -1.19 22.27 -0.99
CA THR A 106 -2.59 22.27 -0.54
C THR A 106 -2.62 22.34 0.98
N VAL A 107 -3.31 23.33 1.56
CA VAL A 107 -3.41 23.52 3.02
C VAL A 107 -4.21 22.41 3.68
N ASN A 108 -5.28 21.97 3.02
CA ASN A 108 -6.09 20.87 3.48
C ASN A 108 -6.75 20.17 2.30
N TYR A 109 -6.46 18.89 2.11
CA TYR A 109 -7.06 18.11 1.04
C TYR A 109 -8.55 17.86 1.27
N HIS A 110 -9.01 17.81 2.53
CA HIS A 110 -10.33 17.27 2.92
C HIS A 110 -10.62 15.88 2.33
N LEU A 111 -9.56 15.12 2.10
CA LEU A 111 -9.53 13.78 1.52
C LEU A 111 -9.08 12.81 2.61
N TYR A 112 -9.88 11.78 2.89
CA TYR A 112 -9.63 10.86 3.99
C TYR A 112 -9.33 9.45 3.48
N LEU A 113 -8.61 8.68 4.29
CA LEU A 113 -8.40 7.24 4.13
C LEU A 113 -8.68 6.52 5.46
N PRO A 114 -9.17 5.26 5.40
CA PRO A 114 -9.42 4.49 6.60
C PRO A 114 -8.12 3.90 7.14
N HIS A 115 -8.03 3.86 8.46
CA HIS A 115 -7.08 3.09 9.23
C HIS A 115 -7.84 2.01 10.00
N GLU A 116 -7.15 1.17 10.77
CA GLU A 116 -7.80 0.06 11.49
C GLU A 116 -8.93 0.54 12.43
N THR A 117 -8.75 1.62 13.18
CA THR A 117 -9.71 2.08 14.20
C THR A 117 -10.18 3.52 14.02
N GLN A 118 -9.76 4.19 12.94
CA GLN A 118 -10.09 5.59 12.71
C GLN A 118 -9.93 5.99 11.24
N VAL A 119 -10.34 7.20 10.89
CA VAL A 119 -10.10 7.80 9.58
C VAL A 119 -9.13 8.97 9.69
N ASN A 120 -8.14 8.96 8.80
CA ASN A 120 -7.07 9.93 8.77
C ASN A 120 -7.24 10.87 7.58
N LEU A 121 -7.05 12.16 7.85
CA LEU A 121 -6.92 13.17 6.80
C LEU A 121 -5.58 12.98 6.10
N ILE A 122 -5.56 13.08 4.77
CA ILE A 122 -4.31 13.11 4.02
C ILE A 122 -3.56 14.40 4.36
N ALA A 123 -2.33 14.25 4.80
CA ALA A 123 -1.49 15.37 5.23
C ALA A 123 -1.16 16.28 4.03
N PRO A 124 -1.04 17.61 4.24
CA PRO A 124 -0.53 18.54 3.23
C PRO A 124 0.81 18.11 2.60
N THR A 125 1.65 17.47 3.43
CA THR A 125 2.98 16.96 3.07
C THR A 125 2.96 15.60 2.39
N GLU A 126 1.78 15.01 2.14
CA GLU A 126 1.67 13.75 1.42
C GLU A 126 2.25 13.92 0.01
N PRO A 127 3.15 13.04 -0.45
CA PRO A 127 3.70 13.13 -1.80
C PRO A 127 2.60 13.19 -2.86
N LEU A 128 2.67 14.16 -3.77
CA LEU A 128 1.64 14.38 -4.80
C LEU A 128 1.36 13.14 -5.66
N LYS A 129 2.35 12.26 -5.84
CA LYS A 129 2.17 10.98 -6.54
C LYS A 129 1.16 10.06 -5.85
N ASN A 130 1.10 10.07 -4.52
CA ASN A 130 0.17 9.26 -3.72
C ASN A 130 -1.23 9.88 -3.74
N VAL A 131 -1.32 11.21 -3.66
CA VAL A 131 -2.60 11.91 -3.86
C VAL A 131 -3.13 11.64 -5.26
N ARG A 132 -2.28 11.75 -6.27
CA ARG A 132 -2.62 11.47 -7.67
C ARG A 132 -3.10 10.03 -7.86
N SER A 133 -2.48 9.03 -7.21
CA SER A 133 -2.96 7.64 -7.32
C SER A 133 -4.36 7.45 -6.74
N ILE A 134 -4.79 8.24 -5.74
CA ILE A 134 -6.18 8.25 -5.28
C ILE A 134 -7.13 8.87 -6.31
N LEU A 135 -6.69 9.94 -6.98
CA LEU A 135 -7.53 10.68 -7.93
C LEU A 135 -7.59 10.06 -9.33
N THR A 136 -6.52 9.41 -9.78
CA THR A 136 -6.38 8.92 -11.17
C THR A 136 -6.07 7.44 -11.24
N GLY A 137 -5.71 6.80 -10.13
CA GLY A 137 -5.32 5.41 -10.15
C GLY A 137 -6.49 4.51 -10.58
N PRO A 138 -6.21 3.36 -11.23
CA PRO A 138 -7.16 2.25 -11.22
C PRO A 138 -7.54 1.97 -9.77
N ARG A 139 -8.80 1.55 -9.53
CA ARG A 139 -9.36 1.24 -8.19
C ARG A 139 -8.24 0.80 -7.26
N LEU A 140 -7.96 1.60 -6.24
CA LEU A 140 -6.68 1.68 -5.52
C LEU A 140 -6.15 0.37 -4.90
N ILE A 141 -6.85 -0.75 -5.05
CA ILE A 141 -6.56 -1.99 -4.37
C ILE A 141 -7.03 -3.17 -5.22
N GLU A 142 -6.07 -3.96 -5.69
CA GLU A 142 -6.21 -5.38 -6.00
C GLU A 142 -6.52 -6.17 -4.71
N CYS A 143 -7.57 -5.79 -3.97
CA CYS A 143 -8.03 -6.53 -2.79
C CYS A 143 -9.24 -7.38 -3.17
N GLU A 144 -9.21 -8.61 -2.69
CA GLU A 144 -10.08 -9.71 -3.11
C GLU A 144 -11.58 -9.50 -2.87
N GLN A 145 -12.03 -8.53 -2.07
CA GLN A 145 -13.45 -8.24 -1.92
C GLN A 145 -13.70 -6.74 -1.72
N LEU A 146 -14.14 -6.07 -2.79
CA LEU A 146 -14.76 -4.75 -2.69
C LEU A 146 -16.06 -4.88 -1.90
N ILE A 147 -16.32 -3.94 -0.99
CA ILE A 147 -17.58 -3.88 -0.28
C ILE A 147 -18.71 -3.67 -1.29
N GLN A 148 -19.73 -4.52 -1.19
CA GLN A 148 -20.94 -4.44 -1.99
C GLN A 148 -22.08 -3.89 -1.12
N LEU A 149 -23.07 -3.26 -1.76
CA LEU A 149 -24.27 -2.86 -1.03
C LEU A 149 -24.97 -4.10 -0.48
N GLY A 150 -25.35 -4.06 0.80
CA GLY A 150 -26.00 -5.18 1.48
C GLY A 150 -25.05 -6.28 1.98
N SER A 151 -23.72 -6.12 1.84
CA SER A 151 -22.74 -7.08 2.39
C SER A 151 -22.49 -6.94 3.89
N HIS A 152 -23.20 -6.03 4.56
CA HIS A 152 -23.07 -5.80 6.00
C HIS A 152 -23.67 -6.95 6.82
N ARG A 153 -23.31 -6.99 8.09
CA ARG A 153 -23.93 -7.91 9.06
C ARG A 153 -25.39 -7.53 9.31
N LYS A 154 -26.26 -8.54 9.41
CA LYS A 154 -27.72 -8.36 9.60
C LYS A 154 -28.24 -8.83 10.96
N ASN A 155 -27.45 -9.62 11.69
CA ASN A 155 -27.86 -10.19 12.97
C ASN A 155 -27.13 -9.48 14.11
N PHE A 156 -27.88 -8.89 15.04
CA PHE A 156 -27.37 -8.13 16.18
C PHE A 156 -28.14 -8.50 17.45
N ILE A 157 -27.43 -8.96 18.48
CA ILE A 157 -28.02 -9.35 19.76
C ILE A 157 -27.60 -8.34 20.82
N GLU A 158 -28.55 -7.77 21.55
CA GLU A 158 -28.30 -6.74 22.57
C GLU A 158 -27.33 -7.25 23.65
N GLY A 159 -26.34 -6.41 23.99
CA GLY A 159 -25.31 -6.70 24.99
C GLY A 159 -24.19 -7.62 24.50
N GLU A 160 -24.40 -8.37 23.41
CA GLU A 160 -23.36 -9.20 22.83
C GLU A 160 -22.29 -8.38 22.09
N ASN A 161 -21.09 -8.93 22.07
CA ASN A 161 -20.00 -8.39 21.28
C ASN A 161 -20.05 -9.00 19.88
N ILE A 162 -19.92 -8.17 18.85
CA ILE A 162 -19.92 -8.64 17.46
C ILE A 162 -18.70 -9.50 17.07
N GLY A 163 -17.73 -9.69 17.97
CA GLY A 163 -16.63 -10.64 17.83
C GLY A 163 -15.54 -10.18 16.85
N SER A 164 -15.72 -9.03 16.19
CA SER A 164 -14.73 -8.39 15.33
C SER A 164 -14.49 -6.95 15.81
N PRO A 165 -13.23 -6.51 15.97
CA PRO A 165 -12.94 -5.12 16.23
C PRO A 165 -13.25 -4.25 15.00
N GLU A 166 -13.27 -2.93 15.18
CA GLU A 166 -13.24 -1.99 14.06
C GLU A 166 -12.08 -2.33 13.12
N SER A 167 -12.29 -2.05 11.83
CA SER A 167 -11.30 -2.29 10.78
C SER A 167 -11.34 -1.16 9.74
N LYS A 168 -10.46 -1.26 8.74
CA LYS A 168 -10.51 -0.39 7.55
C LYS A 168 -11.83 -0.42 6.76
N THR A 169 -12.71 -1.38 7.06
CA THR A 169 -14.00 -1.59 6.39
C THR A 169 -15.19 -1.54 7.32
N GLU A 170 -15.00 -1.50 8.63
CA GLU A 170 -16.08 -1.52 9.61
C GLU A 170 -15.77 -0.53 10.74
N GLN A 171 -16.70 0.37 11.00
CA GLN A 171 -16.57 1.39 12.05
C GLN A 171 -17.84 1.43 12.88
N PHE A 172 -17.68 1.41 14.20
CA PHE A 172 -18.77 1.33 15.18
C PHE A 172 -18.94 2.69 15.83
N LYS A 173 -20.18 3.17 15.91
CA LYS A 173 -20.48 4.49 16.46
C LYS A 173 -21.68 4.39 17.40
N LYS A 174 -21.47 4.74 18.66
CA LYS A 174 -22.57 5.02 19.58
C LYS A 174 -22.86 6.51 19.62
N VAL A 175 -24.10 6.88 19.32
CA VAL A 175 -24.50 8.29 19.30
C VAL A 175 -24.98 8.67 20.70
N LYS A 176 -24.17 9.44 21.44
CA LYS A 176 -24.54 9.87 22.80
C LYS A 176 -25.84 10.68 22.80
N CYS A 177 -26.82 10.26 23.62
CA CYS A 177 -28.02 11.06 23.87
C CYS A 177 -27.64 12.31 24.67
N GLU A 178 -27.70 13.48 24.05
CA GLU A 178 -27.56 14.76 24.76
C GLU A 178 -28.94 15.16 25.31
N ALA A 179 -29.16 14.97 26.61
CA ALA A 179 -30.44 15.30 27.28
C ALA A 179 -30.83 16.79 27.21
N THR A 180 -29.92 17.66 26.77
CA THR A 180 -30.04 19.13 26.86
C THR A 180 -30.23 19.84 25.52
N LYS A 181 -30.28 19.12 24.40
CA LYS A 181 -30.52 19.73 23.08
C LYS A 181 -31.58 18.95 22.30
N ASN A 182 -32.56 19.67 21.74
CA ASN A 182 -33.58 19.14 20.81
C ASN A 182 -32.95 18.76 19.45
N VAL A 183 -31.96 17.87 19.45
CA VAL A 183 -31.23 17.42 18.25
C VAL A 183 -31.63 15.99 17.98
N SER A 184 -32.22 15.75 16.80
CA SER A 184 -32.70 14.43 16.39
C SER A 184 -31.55 13.40 16.30
N LEU A 185 -31.85 12.10 16.38
CA LEU A 185 -30.87 11.05 16.11
C LEU A 185 -30.20 11.24 14.74
N ALA A 186 -31.00 11.54 13.72
CA ALA A 186 -30.55 11.84 12.36
C ALA A 186 -29.49 12.95 12.31
N ASP A 187 -29.70 14.05 13.05
CA ASP A 187 -28.74 15.17 13.10
C ASP A 187 -27.45 14.79 13.83
N ARG A 188 -27.54 13.99 14.90
CA ARG A 188 -26.37 13.53 15.64
C ARG A 188 -25.52 12.56 14.80
N MET A 189 -26.15 11.66 14.03
CA MET A 189 -25.47 10.69 13.16
C MET A 189 -24.58 11.38 12.11
N VAL A 190 -25.06 12.47 11.50
CA VAL A 190 -24.32 13.21 10.46
C VAL A 190 -23.52 14.41 11.01
N SER A 191 -23.41 14.53 12.33
CA SER A 191 -22.75 15.67 12.97
C SER A 191 -21.23 15.67 12.74
N LYS A 192 -20.61 16.85 12.85
CA LYS A 192 -19.15 16.99 12.79
C LYS A 192 -18.43 16.20 13.89
N HIS A 193 -19.08 16.00 15.05
CA HIS A 193 -18.51 15.22 16.17
C HIS A 193 -18.31 13.75 15.80
N ILE A 194 -19.28 13.14 15.10
CA ILE A 194 -19.18 11.74 14.65
C ILE A 194 -18.31 11.61 13.38
N ARG A 195 -17.88 12.73 12.80
CA ARG A 195 -17.01 12.76 11.61
C ARG A 195 -17.60 11.98 10.41
N PHE A 196 -18.92 11.96 10.28
CA PHE A 196 -19.63 11.17 9.25
C PHE A 196 -19.07 11.36 7.83
N ALA A 197 -18.94 12.61 7.36
CA ALA A 197 -18.38 12.90 6.04
C ALA A 197 -16.92 12.43 5.87
N CYS A 198 -16.13 12.40 6.95
CA CYS A 198 -14.76 11.87 6.92
C CYS A 198 -14.77 10.36 6.68
N TYR A 199 -15.70 9.63 7.32
CA TYR A 199 -15.86 8.19 7.14
C TYR A 199 -16.33 7.83 5.73
N VAL A 200 -17.32 8.56 5.20
CA VAL A 200 -17.79 8.37 3.83
C VAL A 200 -16.66 8.63 2.83
N SER A 201 -15.89 9.72 3.02
CA SER A 201 -14.72 10.02 2.19
C SER A 201 -13.69 8.88 2.25
N ALA A 202 -13.28 8.47 3.46
CA ALA A 202 -12.33 7.39 3.66
C ALA A 202 -12.74 6.08 2.96
N PHE A 203 -13.95 5.59 3.21
CA PHE A 203 -14.40 4.33 2.62
C PHE A 203 -14.52 4.40 1.10
N ALA A 204 -15.05 5.49 0.55
CA ALA A 204 -15.13 5.68 -0.89
C ALA A 204 -13.75 5.72 -1.55
N ASN A 205 -12.74 6.30 -0.89
CA ASN A 205 -11.37 6.39 -1.41
C ASN A 205 -10.52 5.12 -1.20
N HIS A 206 -11.07 4.10 -0.53
CA HIS A 206 -10.39 2.84 -0.24
C HIS A 206 -11.11 1.66 -0.90
N ARG A 207 -11.70 0.72 -0.14
CA ARG A 207 -12.36 -0.51 -0.67
C ARG A 207 -13.87 -0.54 -0.41
N GLY A 208 -14.42 0.61 -0.03
CA GLY A 208 -15.72 0.71 0.63
C GLY A 208 -15.65 0.33 2.11
N GLY A 209 -16.81 0.37 2.79
CA GLY A 209 -16.94 0.05 4.20
C GLY A 209 -18.36 0.26 4.74
N HIS A 210 -18.53 -0.10 6.00
CA HIS A 210 -19.79 -0.04 6.75
C HIS A 210 -19.59 0.83 8.00
N ILE A 211 -20.51 1.76 8.23
CA ILE A 211 -20.62 2.54 9.47
C ILE A 211 -21.82 2.00 10.23
N TYR A 212 -21.60 1.36 11.38
CA TYR A 212 -22.64 0.80 12.22
C TYR A 212 -22.95 1.75 13.38
N TYR A 213 -24.17 2.26 13.42
CA TYR A 213 -24.68 3.08 14.50
C TYR A 213 -25.46 2.23 15.52
N GLY A 214 -25.22 2.45 16.80
CA GLY A 214 -25.79 1.63 17.88
C GLY A 214 -24.87 0.52 18.37
N ILE A 215 -23.60 0.53 17.94
CA ILE A 215 -22.54 -0.36 18.44
C ILE A 215 -21.49 0.51 19.11
N LYS A 216 -21.06 0.10 20.31
CA LYS A 216 -19.97 0.74 21.05
C LYS A 216 -18.60 0.47 20.40
N ASP A 217 -17.61 1.30 20.74
CA ASP A 217 -16.24 1.16 20.21
C ASP A 217 -15.59 -0.19 20.60
N ASP A 218 -16.05 -0.84 21.67
CA ASP A 218 -15.62 -2.17 22.09
C ASP A 218 -16.31 -3.31 21.31
N GLY A 219 -17.28 -3.01 20.46
CA GLY A 219 -18.06 -3.98 19.68
C GLY A 219 -19.35 -4.44 20.36
N SER A 220 -19.69 -3.94 21.55
CA SER A 220 -20.97 -4.28 22.20
C SER A 220 -22.16 -3.64 21.51
N VAL A 221 -23.16 -4.45 21.19
CA VAL A 221 -24.41 -4.03 20.54
C VAL A 221 -25.36 -3.43 21.58
N GLU A 222 -25.86 -2.23 21.32
CA GLU A 222 -26.96 -1.61 22.08
C GLU A 222 -28.15 -1.22 21.19
N GLY A 223 -27.90 -1.00 19.90
CA GLY A 223 -28.86 -0.39 18.99
C GLY A 223 -29.09 1.11 19.27
N GLU A 224 -29.92 1.69 18.42
CA GLU A 224 -30.50 3.02 18.54
C GLU A 224 -32.03 2.88 18.48
N ILE A 225 -32.73 3.63 19.33
CA ILE A 225 -34.20 3.64 19.33
C ILE A 225 -34.67 4.53 18.17
N CYS A 226 -35.39 3.94 17.22
CA CYS A 226 -35.95 4.59 16.05
C CYS A 226 -37.48 4.46 16.07
N GLY A 227 -38.18 5.60 16.18
CA GLY A 227 -39.64 5.67 16.11
C GLY A 227 -40.19 5.51 14.69
N GLN A 228 -41.52 5.57 14.58
CA GLN A 228 -42.28 5.20 13.37
C GLN A 228 -42.00 6.04 12.11
N ASN A 229 -41.31 7.19 12.24
CA ASN A 229 -40.90 8.06 11.12
C ASN A 229 -39.39 8.32 11.09
N ASP A 230 -38.61 7.78 12.02
CA ASP A 230 -37.19 8.11 12.13
C ASP A 230 -36.39 7.54 10.96
N GLU A 231 -36.81 6.40 10.40
CA GLU A 231 -36.15 5.76 9.25
C GLU A 231 -36.05 6.72 8.05
N GLU A 232 -37.18 7.34 7.69
CA GLU A 232 -37.27 8.28 6.57
C GLU A 232 -36.46 9.56 6.87
N VAL A 233 -36.55 10.08 8.09
CA VAL A 233 -35.84 11.29 8.51
C VAL A 233 -34.33 11.07 8.52
N ILE A 234 -33.86 9.95 9.07
CA ILE A 234 -32.44 9.55 9.09
C ILE A 234 -31.95 9.37 7.65
N THR A 235 -32.69 8.62 6.83
CA THR A 235 -32.35 8.39 5.43
C THR A 235 -32.22 9.71 4.65
N ALA A 236 -33.20 10.61 4.78
CA ALA A 236 -33.18 11.92 4.12
C ALA A 236 -31.99 12.77 4.60
N ARG A 237 -31.65 12.69 5.90
CA ARG A 237 -30.55 13.46 6.48
C ARG A 237 -29.18 12.95 6.05
N VAL A 238 -29.00 11.62 6.02
CA VAL A 238 -27.81 10.95 5.51
C VAL A 238 -27.61 11.25 4.03
N ASN A 239 -28.66 11.12 3.21
CA ASN A 239 -28.64 11.50 1.80
C ASN A 239 -28.20 12.97 1.62
N LYS A 240 -28.82 13.89 2.36
CA LYS A 240 -28.46 15.33 2.31
C LYS A 240 -27.02 15.59 2.72
N ALA A 241 -26.45 14.82 3.65
CA ALA A 241 -25.06 14.96 4.06
C ALA A 241 -24.10 14.44 2.97
N ILE A 242 -24.37 13.25 2.41
CA ILE A 242 -23.55 12.65 1.34
C ILE A 242 -23.60 13.50 0.06
N CYS A 243 -24.76 14.02 -0.33
CA CYS A 243 -24.91 14.87 -1.52
C CYS A 243 -24.23 16.24 -1.40
N LYS A 244 -23.83 16.68 -0.20
CA LYS A 244 -23.06 17.92 -0.01
C LYS A 244 -21.56 17.74 -0.20
N MET A 245 -21.08 16.50 -0.17
CA MET A 245 -19.67 16.16 -0.40
C MET A 245 -19.30 16.31 -1.87
N LEU A 246 -18.01 16.36 -2.19
CA LEU A 246 -17.54 16.43 -3.57
C LEU A 246 -17.25 15.03 -4.10
N TRP A 247 -17.91 14.72 -5.21
CA TRP A 247 -17.79 13.44 -5.90
C TRP A 247 -17.22 13.69 -7.31
N PRO A 248 -16.40 12.78 -7.84
CA PRO A 248 -15.60 13.04 -9.02
C PRO A 248 -16.36 12.95 -10.34
N ASN A 249 -17.44 12.15 -10.41
CA ASN A 249 -18.15 11.81 -11.64
C ASN A 249 -19.67 11.77 -11.43
N ASN A 250 -20.29 12.93 -11.16
CA ASN A 250 -21.72 13.14 -10.83
C ASN A 250 -22.06 13.11 -9.33
N ALA A 251 -23.30 13.52 -9.03
CA ALA A 251 -23.87 13.43 -7.69
C ALA A 251 -23.93 11.97 -7.20
N PRO A 252 -23.70 11.72 -5.89
CA PRO A 252 -23.79 10.39 -5.33
C PRO A 252 -25.22 9.82 -5.47
N GLN A 253 -25.33 8.52 -5.75
CA GLN A 253 -26.60 7.83 -5.95
C GLN A 253 -26.76 6.76 -4.87
N ARG A 254 -27.86 6.84 -4.12
CA ARG A 254 -28.27 5.77 -3.20
C ARG A 254 -28.57 4.49 -3.98
N GLY A 255 -28.22 3.32 -3.45
CA GLY A 255 -28.37 2.04 -4.14
C GLY A 255 -27.28 1.77 -5.18
N LYS A 256 -26.32 2.69 -5.36
CA LYS A 256 -25.15 2.49 -6.23
C LYS A 256 -23.84 2.83 -5.54
N HIS A 257 -23.73 4.06 -5.01
CA HIS A 257 -22.51 4.55 -4.36
C HIS A 257 -22.53 4.34 -2.84
N TRP A 258 -23.73 4.30 -2.28
CA TRP A 258 -23.96 4.08 -0.86
C TRP A 258 -25.39 3.59 -0.64
N ASP A 259 -25.66 3.01 0.52
CA ASP A 259 -27.01 2.73 0.98
C ASP A 259 -27.10 2.76 2.51
N ILE A 260 -28.31 2.74 3.04
CA ILE A 260 -28.60 2.74 4.47
C ILE A 260 -29.61 1.64 4.80
N PHE A 261 -29.32 0.90 5.87
CA PHE A 261 -30.09 -0.24 6.33
C PHE A 261 -30.43 -0.09 7.82
N PHE A 262 -31.56 -0.65 8.23
CA PHE A 262 -32.06 -0.63 9.60
C PHE A 262 -32.22 -2.07 10.05
N GLU A 263 -31.16 -2.61 10.66
CA GLU A 263 -31.13 -4.02 11.06
C GLU A 263 -31.67 -4.16 12.48
N PRO A 264 -32.67 -5.04 12.72
CA PRO A 264 -33.30 -5.16 14.02
C PRO A 264 -32.33 -5.73 15.06
N VAL A 265 -32.38 -5.22 16.29
CA VAL A 265 -31.68 -5.82 17.43
C VAL A 265 -32.59 -6.83 18.11
N THR A 266 -32.06 -8.01 18.42
CA THR A 266 -32.77 -9.03 19.18
C THR A 266 -32.23 -9.16 20.61
N ASP A 267 -33.04 -9.68 21.53
CA ASP A 267 -32.57 -10.14 22.83
C ASP A 267 -31.81 -11.47 22.72
N SER A 268 -31.29 -11.97 23.84
CA SER A 268 -30.60 -13.28 23.91
C SER A 268 -31.48 -14.47 23.58
N GLY A 269 -32.80 -14.29 23.54
CA GLY A 269 -33.79 -15.26 23.09
C GLY A 269 -34.16 -15.12 21.61
N TYR A 270 -33.43 -14.31 20.84
CA TYR A 270 -33.67 -14.00 19.42
C TYR A 270 -35.03 -13.32 19.14
N LYS A 271 -35.64 -12.68 20.14
CA LYS A 271 -36.83 -11.88 19.95
C LYS A 271 -36.44 -10.45 19.63
N GLN A 272 -37.03 -9.87 18.59
CA GLN A 272 -36.78 -8.48 18.21
C GLN A 272 -37.17 -7.53 19.35
N ILE A 273 -36.25 -6.62 19.70
CA ILE A 273 -36.49 -5.55 20.66
C ILE A 273 -37.28 -4.44 19.94
N PRO A 274 -38.46 -4.04 20.42
CA PRO A 274 -39.30 -3.06 19.74
C PRO A 274 -38.57 -1.74 19.50
N SER A 275 -38.64 -1.24 18.27
CA SER A 275 -38.08 0.06 17.86
C SER A 275 -36.56 0.21 18.04
N THR A 276 -35.80 -0.87 18.24
CA THR A 276 -34.34 -0.81 18.42
C THR A 276 -33.62 -1.41 17.22
N PHE A 277 -32.76 -0.62 16.60
CA PHE A 277 -32.07 -0.99 15.36
C PHE A 277 -30.58 -0.65 15.41
N VAL A 278 -29.76 -1.44 14.72
CA VAL A 278 -28.44 -1.00 14.27
C VAL A 278 -28.61 -0.36 12.90
N VAL A 279 -28.31 0.94 12.80
CA VAL A 279 -28.39 1.66 11.52
C VAL A 279 -27.06 1.53 10.81
N VAL A 280 -27.06 0.95 9.61
CA VAL A 280 -25.84 0.67 8.84
C VAL A 280 -25.79 1.53 7.61
N VAL A 281 -24.76 2.38 7.50
CA VAL A 281 -24.47 3.10 6.26
C VAL A 281 -23.34 2.38 5.54
N THR A 282 -23.66 1.81 4.37
CA THR A 282 -22.69 1.14 3.51
C THR A 282 -22.23 2.10 2.42
N VAL A 283 -20.92 2.20 2.20
CA VAL A 283 -20.31 3.04 1.17
C VAL A 283 -19.44 2.15 0.30
N VAL A 284 -19.62 2.18 -1.02
CA VAL A 284 -18.75 1.42 -1.94
C VAL A 284 -17.57 2.28 -2.38
N GLN A 285 -16.51 1.63 -2.88
CA GLN A 285 -15.37 2.32 -3.47
C GLN A 285 -15.81 3.21 -4.65
N CYS A 286 -15.23 4.40 -4.73
CA CYS A 286 -15.42 5.35 -5.82
C CYS A 286 -14.05 5.83 -6.34
N ALA A 287 -13.80 5.63 -7.63
CA ALA A 287 -12.61 6.16 -8.28
C ALA A 287 -12.74 7.67 -8.52
N GLY A 288 -11.63 8.41 -8.45
CA GLY A 288 -11.60 9.85 -8.74
C GLY A 288 -11.44 10.76 -7.52
N GLY A 289 -11.51 10.20 -6.31
CA GLY A 289 -11.45 10.94 -5.03
C GLY A 289 -12.79 11.51 -4.59
N VAL A 290 -13.26 11.11 -3.41
CA VAL A 290 -14.43 11.65 -2.71
C VAL A 290 -13.97 12.48 -1.52
N PHE A 291 -14.35 13.76 -1.50
CA PHE A 291 -13.88 14.73 -0.51
C PHE A 291 -14.99 15.14 0.43
N ALA A 292 -14.66 15.27 1.73
CA ALA A 292 -15.61 15.71 2.73
C ALA A 292 -16.04 17.18 2.52
N GLU A 293 -15.10 18.02 2.11
CA GLU A 293 -15.28 19.44 1.78
C GLU A 293 -14.36 19.81 0.59
N LYS A 294 -14.42 21.07 0.10
CA LYS A 294 -13.53 21.55 -0.97
C LYS A 294 -12.09 21.61 -0.50
N PRO A 295 -11.10 21.07 -1.25
CA PRO A 295 -9.69 21.25 -0.95
C PRO A 295 -9.35 22.74 -0.77
N GLU A 296 -8.59 23.04 0.28
CA GLU A 296 -8.12 24.38 0.58
C GLU A 296 -6.73 24.55 -0.04
N SER A 297 -6.67 25.23 -1.18
CA SER A 297 -5.43 25.61 -1.85
C SER A 297 -5.63 26.99 -2.45
N TYR A 298 -4.57 27.80 -2.46
CA TYR A 298 -4.66 29.22 -2.80
C TYR A 298 -3.62 29.58 -3.86
N ARG A 299 -3.89 30.64 -4.62
CA ARG A 299 -2.95 31.29 -5.55
C ARG A 299 -3.04 32.80 -5.41
N VAL A 300 -2.04 33.53 -5.90
CA VAL A 300 -2.07 34.99 -5.91
C VAL A 300 -2.87 35.48 -7.11
N VAL A 301 -3.93 36.25 -6.86
CA VAL A 301 -4.69 36.96 -7.90
C VAL A 301 -4.81 38.42 -7.47
N ASN A 302 -4.34 39.35 -8.31
CA ASN A 302 -4.36 40.79 -8.02
C ASN A 302 -3.77 41.15 -6.65
N GLY A 303 -2.67 40.49 -6.26
CA GLY A 303 -1.97 40.72 -4.99
C GLY A 303 -2.68 40.18 -3.75
N LYS A 304 -3.72 39.35 -3.91
CA LYS A 304 -4.46 38.73 -2.80
C LYS A 304 -4.45 37.21 -2.90
N PRO A 305 -4.49 36.48 -1.77
CA PRO A 305 -4.74 35.04 -1.77
C PRO A 305 -6.17 34.76 -2.24
N GLU A 306 -6.33 34.00 -3.30
CA GLU A 306 -7.63 33.53 -3.79
C GLU A 306 -7.66 32.00 -3.80
N ALA A 307 -8.78 31.42 -3.35
CA ALA A 307 -8.95 29.97 -3.34
C ALA A 307 -8.99 29.42 -4.77
N ILE A 308 -8.25 28.34 -5.01
CA ILE A 308 -8.20 27.67 -6.31
C ILE A 308 -9.50 26.85 -6.48
N PRO A 309 -10.28 27.06 -7.56
CA PRO A 309 -11.45 26.24 -7.86
C PRO A 309 -11.10 24.76 -7.97
N PHE A 310 -12.00 23.89 -7.50
CA PHE A 310 -11.77 22.44 -7.43
C PHE A 310 -11.30 21.81 -8.75
N GLU A 311 -11.92 22.18 -9.88
CA GLU A 311 -11.54 21.63 -11.20
C GLU A 311 -10.10 22.00 -11.60
N ILE A 312 -9.70 23.24 -11.29
CA ILE A 312 -8.32 23.71 -11.54
C ILE A 312 -7.36 23.00 -10.59
N TRP A 313 -7.72 22.89 -9.32
CA TRP A 313 -6.94 22.17 -8.31
C TRP A 313 -6.69 20.72 -8.74
N LYS A 314 -7.76 20.00 -9.14
CA LYS A 314 -7.70 18.61 -9.60
C LYS A 314 -6.77 18.48 -10.81
N LYS A 315 -6.87 19.40 -11.79
CA LYS A 315 -5.98 19.44 -12.95
C LYS A 315 -4.52 19.67 -12.56
N CYS A 316 -4.21 20.62 -11.66
CA CYS A 316 -2.84 20.89 -11.21
C CYS A 316 -2.25 19.67 -10.44
N ILE A 317 -3.05 18.89 -9.70
CA ILE A 317 -2.59 17.65 -9.04
C ILE A 317 -2.38 16.51 -10.03
N SER A 318 -3.30 16.34 -10.99
CA SER A 318 -3.26 15.25 -11.97
C SER A 318 -2.18 15.41 -13.04
N SER A 319 -1.76 16.63 -13.38
CA SER A 319 -0.71 16.87 -14.37
C SER A 319 0.68 16.51 -13.84
N LYS A 320 1.52 15.86 -14.66
CA LYS A 320 2.93 15.56 -14.33
C LYS A 320 3.82 16.81 -14.27
N GLN A 321 3.34 17.95 -14.76
CA GLN A 321 4.03 19.25 -14.78
C GLN A 321 3.09 20.36 -14.28
N ARG A 322 3.64 21.44 -13.68
CA ARG A 322 2.88 22.67 -13.37
C ARG A 322 2.30 23.23 -14.67
N SER A 323 0.98 23.33 -14.75
CA SER A 323 0.32 23.86 -15.94
C SER A 323 0.39 25.39 -15.97
N PRO A 324 0.61 26.03 -17.13
CA PRO A 324 0.63 27.49 -17.26
C PRO A 324 -0.72 28.17 -16.96
N GLU A 325 -1.79 27.40 -16.76
CA GLU A 325 -3.08 27.91 -16.27
C GLU A 325 -3.10 28.15 -14.75
N CYS A 326 -2.21 27.48 -13.99
CA CYS A 326 -2.05 27.74 -12.56
C CYS A 326 -1.29 29.08 -12.35
N ASP A 327 -0.46 29.50 -13.32
CA ASP A 327 0.20 30.81 -13.38
C ASP A 327 -0.71 31.85 -14.06
N GLY A 328 -1.20 32.84 -13.33
CA GLY A 328 -2.07 33.88 -13.89
C GLY A 328 -1.46 34.59 -15.11
N GLY A 329 -1.91 34.23 -16.32
CA GLY A 329 -1.86 34.99 -17.57
C GLY A 329 -0.55 35.69 -18.00
N LYS A 330 0.19 35.03 -18.92
CA LYS A 330 1.24 35.52 -19.87
C LYS A 330 2.60 35.94 -19.25
N ALA A 331 3.79 35.73 -19.85
CA ALA A 331 4.20 35.35 -21.22
C ALA A 331 5.45 34.44 -21.19
N MET A 332 5.62 33.63 -22.25
CA MET A 332 6.77 32.75 -22.49
C MET A 332 8.11 33.49 -22.47
N GLY A 333 8.98 33.11 -21.54
CA GLY A 333 10.42 33.39 -21.57
C GLY A 333 11.17 32.09 -21.33
N SER A 334 11.73 31.51 -22.38
CA SER A 334 12.56 30.31 -22.36
C SER A 334 13.76 30.49 -21.43
N ARG A 335 13.94 29.61 -20.44
CA ARG A 335 15.20 29.45 -19.72
C ARG A 335 15.67 27.99 -19.74
N SER A 336 16.89 27.87 -20.22
CA SER A 336 17.74 26.69 -20.31
C SER A 336 17.98 26.04 -18.95
N SER A 337 17.75 24.74 -18.87
CA SER A 337 18.10 23.86 -17.77
C SER A 337 19.62 23.62 -17.72
N SER A 338 20.29 24.14 -16.70
CA SER A 338 21.65 23.73 -16.33
C SER A 338 21.56 22.64 -15.25
N ASN A 339 21.97 21.42 -15.62
CA ASN A 339 22.16 20.29 -14.72
C ASN A 339 23.22 20.61 -13.66
N HIS A 340 22.86 20.51 -12.39
CA HIS A 340 23.83 20.35 -11.30
C HIS A 340 23.45 19.12 -10.47
N ASN A 341 24.24 18.06 -10.68
CA ASN A 341 24.39 16.93 -9.77
C ASN A 341 25.04 17.41 -8.47
N SER A 342 24.40 17.17 -7.33
CA SER A 342 25.09 17.19 -6.04
C SER A 342 24.80 15.92 -5.24
N ASN A 343 25.85 15.13 -5.15
CA ASN A 343 26.14 13.97 -4.32
C ASN A 343 25.34 13.77 -3.02
N LEU A 344 24.82 12.55 -2.89
CA LEU A 344 24.44 11.88 -1.65
C LEU A 344 25.66 11.68 -0.73
N HIS A 345 25.49 11.98 0.57
CA HIS A 345 25.91 11.05 1.64
C HIS A 345 25.28 11.36 3.01
N ARG A 346 24.85 10.27 3.66
CA ARG A 346 24.68 9.97 5.10
C ARG A 346 23.69 10.81 5.92
N PHE A 347 22.60 10.15 6.34
CA PHE A 347 22.25 10.06 7.76
C PHE A 347 21.58 8.71 8.07
N ALA A 348 22.24 7.93 8.93
CA ALA A 348 21.64 6.84 9.68
C ALA A 348 21.24 7.36 11.07
N ASN A 349 20.23 6.70 11.65
CA ASN A 349 19.71 6.81 13.01
C ASN A 349 18.67 7.92 13.28
N ARG A 350 17.40 7.50 13.29
CA ARG A 350 16.46 7.78 14.40
C ARG A 350 15.43 6.65 14.48
N ARG A 351 15.42 5.96 15.62
CA ARG A 351 14.40 4.97 16.00
C ARG A 351 13.21 5.73 16.55
N ASP A 352 12.12 5.82 15.79
CA ASP A 352 10.83 6.21 16.35
C ASP A 352 10.20 4.99 17.03
N LYS A 353 9.80 5.18 18.28
CA LYS A 353 9.13 4.17 19.12
C LYS A 353 7.75 3.87 18.52
N VAL A 354 7.61 2.71 17.90
CA VAL A 354 6.32 2.11 17.55
C VAL A 354 5.66 1.60 18.83
N LEU A 355 4.48 2.12 19.17
CA LEU A 355 3.60 1.59 20.19
C LEU A 355 2.84 0.39 19.60
N THR A 356 3.19 -0.82 20.03
CA THR A 356 2.60 -2.08 19.59
C THR A 356 1.36 -2.43 20.40
N GLY A 357 0.19 -2.43 19.75
CA GLY A 357 -1.12 -2.74 20.34
C GLY A 357 -1.85 -3.91 19.68
N ILE A 358 -1.14 -4.84 19.02
CA ILE A 358 -1.69 -6.16 18.67
C ILE A 358 -1.34 -7.10 19.81
N PRO A 359 -2.26 -7.94 20.32
CA PRO A 359 -1.87 -9.10 21.10
C PRO A 359 -1.12 -10.06 20.17
N ARG A 360 0.17 -9.79 19.94
CA ARG A 360 1.12 -10.82 19.56
C ARG A 360 0.91 -11.93 20.58
N ARG A 361 0.74 -13.18 20.15
CA ARG A 361 0.94 -14.31 21.07
C ARG A 361 2.27 -14.02 21.77
N LYS A 362 2.22 -13.84 23.09
CA LYS A 362 3.41 -13.63 23.95
C LYS A 362 4.29 -14.89 24.03
N GLY A 363 4.12 -15.86 23.14
CA GLY A 363 5.19 -16.80 22.81
C GLY A 363 6.02 -16.16 21.72
N GLY A 364 6.94 -15.27 22.09
CA GLY A 364 7.99 -14.89 21.14
C GLY A 364 8.69 -16.16 20.69
N ALA A 365 8.93 -16.30 19.38
CA ALA A 365 9.68 -17.42 18.85
C ALA A 365 10.91 -17.67 19.73
N THR A 366 11.16 -18.92 20.10
CA THR A 366 12.28 -19.25 20.98
C THR A 366 13.58 -18.75 20.34
N LYS A 367 14.62 -18.49 21.14
CA LYS A 367 15.94 -18.10 20.59
C LYS A 367 16.44 -19.12 19.57
N LEU A 368 16.09 -20.40 19.77
CA LEU A 368 16.41 -21.47 18.85
C LEU A 368 15.66 -21.30 17.53
N GLU A 369 14.33 -21.10 17.55
CA GLU A 369 13.52 -20.87 16.34
C GLU A 369 14.02 -19.66 15.53
N GLN A 370 14.35 -18.56 16.19
CA GLN A 370 14.92 -17.38 15.53
C GLN A 370 16.27 -17.68 14.90
N SER A 371 17.12 -18.47 15.57
CA SER A 371 18.42 -18.88 15.05
C SER A 371 18.27 -19.82 13.86
N CYS A 372 17.36 -20.80 13.93
CA CYS A 372 17.00 -21.68 12.83
C CYS A 372 16.54 -20.90 11.60
N LEU A 373 15.66 -19.92 11.79
CA LEU A 373 15.18 -19.04 10.73
C LEU A 373 16.34 -18.29 10.06
N GLN A 374 17.20 -17.63 10.84
CA GLN A 374 18.35 -16.89 10.32
C GLN A 374 19.35 -17.78 9.56
N SER A 375 19.64 -18.97 10.10
CA SER A 375 20.52 -19.95 9.47
C SER A 375 19.96 -20.43 8.14
N ARG A 376 18.66 -20.71 8.08
CA ARG A 376 17.97 -21.07 6.85
C ARG A 376 18.04 -19.95 5.81
N GLU A 377 17.68 -18.72 6.19
CA GLU A 377 17.70 -17.57 5.28
C GLU A 377 19.10 -17.38 4.67
N ARG A 378 20.14 -17.55 5.48
CA ARG A 378 21.54 -17.43 5.03
C ARG A 378 21.95 -18.55 4.07
N LEU A 379 21.58 -19.81 4.34
CA LEU A 379 21.83 -20.93 3.42
C LEU A 379 21.08 -20.75 2.09
N ALA A 380 19.80 -20.38 2.15
CA ALA A 380 18.98 -20.11 0.98
C ALA A 380 19.58 -18.98 0.12
N ARG A 381 20.13 -17.94 0.76
CA ARG A 381 20.83 -16.85 0.06
C ARG A 381 22.11 -17.31 -0.62
N PHE A 382 22.93 -18.16 0.01
CA PHE A 382 24.11 -18.71 -0.67
C PHE A 382 23.71 -19.52 -1.90
N ARG A 383 22.71 -20.40 -1.76
CA ARG A 383 22.15 -21.19 -2.86
C ARG A 383 21.63 -20.31 -4.00
N ASN A 384 20.80 -19.31 -3.69
CA ASN A 384 20.17 -18.43 -4.70
C ASN A 384 21.16 -17.49 -5.41
N ASN A 385 22.39 -17.35 -4.91
CA ASN A 385 23.45 -16.55 -5.54
C ASN A 385 24.53 -17.40 -6.22
N GLY A 386 24.35 -18.73 -6.28
CA GLY A 386 25.34 -19.67 -6.81
C GLY A 386 26.64 -19.75 -5.99
N ASN A 387 26.61 -19.37 -4.70
CA ASN A 387 27.79 -19.38 -3.83
C ASN A 387 27.92 -20.74 -3.11
N THR A 388 28.29 -21.77 -3.87
CA THR A 388 28.42 -23.16 -3.37
C THR A 388 29.49 -23.28 -2.28
N THR A 389 30.62 -22.59 -2.39
CA THR A 389 31.68 -22.59 -1.38
C THR A 389 31.23 -22.00 -0.06
N GLY A 390 30.53 -20.85 -0.10
CA GLY A 390 29.96 -20.20 1.07
C GLY A 390 28.87 -21.05 1.72
N PHE A 391 28.03 -21.69 0.90
CA PHE A 391 27.01 -22.64 1.34
C PHE A 391 27.63 -23.80 2.12
N GLU A 392 28.57 -24.56 1.53
CA GLU A 392 29.15 -25.74 2.17
C GLU A 392 29.96 -25.41 3.42
N LYS A 393 30.66 -24.27 3.43
CA LYS A 393 31.34 -23.79 4.64
C LYS A 393 30.34 -23.58 5.78
N TYR A 394 29.27 -22.82 5.52
CA TYR A 394 28.28 -22.50 6.55
C TYR A 394 27.44 -23.72 6.96
N ALA A 395 27.12 -24.61 6.02
CA ALA A 395 26.45 -25.88 6.29
C ALA A 395 27.25 -26.77 7.25
N LYS A 396 28.58 -26.88 7.05
CA LYS A 396 29.47 -27.61 7.97
C LYS A 396 29.51 -27.00 9.37
N GLU A 397 29.50 -25.67 9.47
CA GLU A 397 29.45 -24.96 10.75
C GLU A 397 28.13 -25.22 11.51
N LEU A 398 27.01 -25.35 10.79
CA LEU A 398 25.69 -25.62 11.38
C LEU A 398 25.47 -27.08 11.77
N ALA A 399 25.99 -28.02 10.96
CA ALA A 399 25.80 -29.46 11.19
C ALA A 399 26.37 -29.95 12.54
N ASN A 400 27.29 -29.20 13.14
CA ASN A 400 27.91 -29.52 14.43
C ASN A 400 27.17 -28.94 15.65
N GLN A 401 26.01 -28.29 15.47
CA GLN A 401 25.32 -27.56 16.55
C GLN A 401 24.21 -28.38 17.21
N ALA A 402 23.03 -28.46 16.58
CA ALA A 402 21.86 -29.18 17.09
C ALA A 402 21.13 -29.89 15.93
N ASP A 403 20.30 -30.88 16.24
CA ASP A 403 19.62 -31.71 15.22
C ASP A 403 18.73 -30.89 14.28
N CYS A 404 18.05 -29.86 14.78
CA CYS A 404 17.23 -28.96 13.96
C CYS A 404 18.08 -28.16 12.94
N PHE A 405 19.29 -27.73 13.30
CA PHE A 405 20.22 -27.10 12.34
C PHE A 405 20.71 -28.10 11.30
N ASN A 406 20.95 -29.35 11.70
CA ASN A 406 21.34 -30.40 10.78
C ASN A 406 20.19 -30.74 9.81
N ALA A 407 18.94 -30.79 10.31
CA ALA A 407 17.75 -30.96 9.49
C ALA A 407 17.59 -29.84 8.44
N ILE A 408 17.83 -28.57 8.83
CA ILE A 408 17.86 -27.41 7.92
C ILE A 408 18.96 -27.59 6.87
N VAL A 409 20.17 -28.00 7.27
CA VAL A 409 21.27 -28.25 6.32
C VAL A 409 20.88 -29.30 5.29
N TRP A 410 20.27 -30.41 5.70
CA TRP A 410 19.82 -31.45 4.78
C TRP A 410 18.70 -30.98 3.85
N GLN A 411 17.73 -30.20 4.33
CA GLN A 411 16.69 -29.60 3.48
C GLN A 411 17.29 -28.66 2.43
N GLN A 412 18.24 -27.81 2.84
CA GLN A 412 18.87 -26.88 1.90
C GLN A 412 19.79 -27.60 0.91
N ARG A 413 20.44 -28.70 1.31
CA ARG A 413 21.16 -29.58 0.38
C ARG A 413 20.23 -30.29 -0.59
N ALA A 414 19.08 -30.77 -0.12
CA ALA A 414 18.05 -31.36 -0.99
C ALA A 414 17.59 -30.35 -2.04
N ALA A 415 17.38 -29.10 -1.63
CA ALA A 415 17.06 -28.02 -2.55
C ALA A 415 18.18 -27.74 -3.58
N CYS A 416 19.46 -27.81 -3.20
CA CYS A 416 20.56 -27.73 -4.16
C CYS A 416 20.51 -28.89 -5.16
N LYS A 417 20.38 -30.13 -4.68
CA LYS A 417 20.31 -31.33 -5.53
C LYS A 417 19.12 -31.34 -6.47
N TYR A 418 17.97 -30.84 -6.00
CA TYR A 418 16.80 -30.63 -6.84
C TYR A 418 17.11 -29.71 -8.03
N ARG A 419 17.82 -28.59 -7.82
CA ARG A 419 18.23 -27.66 -8.89
C ARG A 419 19.28 -28.23 -9.84
N GLU A 420 20.12 -29.14 -9.33
CA GLU A 420 21.12 -29.87 -10.10
C GLU A 420 20.50 -31.05 -10.88
N HIS A 421 19.18 -31.21 -10.85
CA HIS A 421 18.44 -32.34 -11.43
C HIS A 421 18.87 -33.72 -10.88
N GLN A 422 19.39 -33.76 -9.65
CA GLN A 422 19.76 -34.98 -8.93
C GLN A 422 18.65 -35.36 -7.93
N PHE A 423 17.50 -35.78 -8.44
CA PHE A 423 16.27 -35.91 -7.66
C PHE A 423 16.29 -37.04 -6.64
N GLU A 424 16.95 -38.15 -6.94
CA GLU A 424 17.14 -39.27 -6.02
C GLU A 424 17.98 -38.85 -4.80
N GLU A 425 19.10 -38.16 -5.04
CA GLU A 425 19.94 -37.60 -3.96
C GLU A 425 19.17 -36.57 -3.13
N ALA A 426 18.37 -35.72 -3.79
CA ALA A 426 17.50 -34.77 -3.10
C ALA A 426 16.51 -35.49 -2.18
N TYR A 427 15.88 -36.56 -2.65
CA TYR A 427 14.97 -37.38 -1.85
C TYR A 427 15.67 -38.00 -0.63
N GLU A 428 16.86 -38.57 -0.83
CA GLU A 428 17.64 -39.14 0.28
C GLU A 428 17.96 -38.11 1.36
N PHE A 429 18.30 -36.88 0.97
CA PHE A 429 18.56 -35.79 1.92
C PHE A 429 17.29 -35.38 2.69
N LEU A 430 16.12 -35.40 2.06
CA LEU A 430 14.85 -35.15 2.75
C LEU A 430 14.50 -36.26 3.75
N GLN A 431 14.79 -37.53 3.42
CA GLN A 431 14.61 -38.63 4.37
C GLN A 431 15.55 -38.53 5.58
N ARG A 432 16.79 -38.07 5.37
CA ARG A 432 17.71 -37.77 6.48
C ARG A 432 17.20 -36.62 7.35
N SER A 433 16.71 -35.54 6.74
CA SER A 433 16.11 -34.42 7.47
C SER A 433 14.91 -34.87 8.31
N LYS A 434 13.99 -35.64 7.71
CA LYS A 434 12.82 -36.22 8.38
C LYS A 434 13.20 -37.07 9.59
N SER A 435 14.23 -37.90 9.44
CA SER A 435 14.72 -38.77 10.52
C SER A 435 15.28 -37.95 11.68
N LEU A 436 15.99 -36.86 11.40
CA LEU A 436 16.49 -35.95 12.45
C LEU A 436 15.36 -35.18 13.15
N LEU A 437 14.36 -34.71 12.40
CA LEU A 437 13.18 -34.05 12.99
C LEU A 437 12.40 -35.00 13.89
N ALA A 438 12.30 -36.29 13.53
CA ALA A 438 11.65 -37.30 14.36
C ALA A 438 12.43 -37.64 15.66
N LEU A 439 13.75 -37.43 15.67
CA LEU A 439 14.61 -37.63 16.85
C LEU A 439 14.68 -36.39 17.76
N ALA A 440 14.32 -35.22 17.24
CA ALA A 440 14.36 -33.98 18.00
C ALA A 440 13.37 -34.03 19.19
N HIS A 441 13.82 -33.56 20.36
CA HIS A 441 12.99 -33.52 21.56
C HIS A 441 11.85 -32.50 21.48
N GLU A 442 11.96 -31.51 20.61
CA GLU A 442 10.97 -30.46 20.37
C GLU A 442 10.36 -30.61 18.97
N SER A 443 9.05 -30.42 18.84
CA SER A 443 8.40 -30.39 17.53
C SER A 443 8.77 -29.11 16.79
N HIS A 444 9.13 -29.26 15.52
CA HIS A 444 9.47 -28.15 14.63
C HIS A 444 8.53 -28.15 13.43
N PRO A 445 7.25 -27.79 13.61
CA PRO A 445 6.22 -27.95 12.58
C PRO A 445 6.57 -27.20 11.29
N VAL A 446 7.23 -26.04 11.40
CA VAL A 446 7.72 -25.27 10.26
C VAL A 446 8.72 -26.05 9.42
N LEU A 447 9.65 -26.77 10.04
CA LEU A 447 10.64 -27.60 9.34
C LEU A 447 10.00 -28.87 8.78
N GLU A 448 9.03 -29.45 9.47
CA GLU A 448 8.27 -30.60 8.97
C GLU A 448 7.48 -30.25 7.70
N ILE A 449 6.80 -29.08 7.69
CA ILE A 449 6.07 -28.60 6.52
C ILE A 449 7.01 -28.26 5.37
N GLU A 450 8.17 -27.62 5.66
CA GLU A 450 9.20 -27.39 4.64
C GLU A 450 9.68 -28.71 4.03
N ASN A 451 9.83 -29.76 4.83
CA ASN A 451 10.20 -31.10 4.34
C ASN A 451 9.11 -31.69 3.43
N LEU A 452 7.84 -31.64 3.84
CA LEU A 452 6.70 -32.10 3.03
C LEU A 452 6.62 -31.35 1.69
N TYR A 453 6.89 -30.05 1.71
CA TYR A 453 6.95 -29.25 0.49
C TYR A 453 8.04 -29.78 -0.46
N TRP A 454 9.27 -29.98 0.00
CA TRP A 454 10.33 -30.51 -0.84
C TRP A 454 10.06 -31.96 -1.28
N GLU A 455 9.49 -32.80 -0.40
CA GLU A 455 9.07 -34.17 -0.75
C GLU A 455 8.03 -34.16 -1.87
N SER A 456 7.09 -33.20 -1.85
CA SER A 456 6.10 -33.04 -2.92
C SER A 456 6.75 -32.71 -4.27
N LEU A 457 7.72 -31.78 -4.27
CA LEU A 457 8.43 -31.38 -5.48
C LEU A 457 9.25 -32.51 -6.09
N VAL A 458 10.01 -33.22 -5.25
CA VAL A 458 10.84 -34.34 -5.70
C VAL A 458 9.97 -35.49 -6.20
N SER A 459 8.92 -35.86 -5.46
CA SER A 459 7.97 -36.91 -5.87
C SER A 459 7.37 -36.61 -7.23
N ARG A 460 7.01 -35.35 -7.50
CA ARG A 460 6.46 -34.96 -8.81
C ARG A 460 7.43 -35.22 -9.94
N VAL A 461 8.70 -34.80 -9.80
CA VAL A 461 9.69 -34.95 -10.88
C VAL A 461 10.06 -36.42 -11.11
N LEU A 462 9.97 -37.25 -10.07
CA LEU A 462 10.10 -38.70 -10.18
C LEU A 462 8.85 -39.41 -10.74
N GLY A 463 7.81 -38.66 -11.17
CA GLY A 463 6.57 -39.22 -11.70
C GLY A 463 5.58 -39.75 -10.66
N ASN A 464 5.85 -39.55 -9.37
CA ASN A 464 5.03 -40.01 -8.25
C ASN A 464 3.96 -38.95 -7.90
N TYR A 465 3.02 -38.74 -8.82
CA TYR A 465 2.02 -37.66 -8.72
C TYR A 465 1.07 -37.80 -7.53
N LYS A 466 0.68 -39.03 -7.16
CA LYS A 466 -0.21 -39.28 -6.02
C LYS A 466 0.45 -38.90 -4.70
N GLU A 467 1.72 -39.25 -4.54
CA GLU A 467 2.54 -38.90 -3.39
C GLU A 467 2.75 -37.39 -3.32
N CYS A 468 3.05 -36.74 -4.47
CA CYS A 468 3.12 -35.28 -4.57
C CYS A 468 1.86 -34.61 -4.02
N ASP A 469 0.68 -35.01 -4.49
CA ASP A 469 -0.59 -34.44 -4.03
C ASP A 469 -0.93 -34.78 -2.57
N SER A 470 -0.47 -35.93 -2.08
CA SER A 470 -0.60 -36.30 -0.67
C SER A 470 0.24 -35.38 0.23
N TYR A 471 1.53 -35.25 -0.07
CA TYR A 471 2.44 -34.39 0.69
C TYR A 471 2.02 -32.92 0.68
N ARG A 472 1.57 -32.44 -0.49
CA ARG A 472 1.06 -31.06 -0.64
C ARG A 472 -0.16 -30.79 0.23
N ARG A 473 -1.17 -31.68 0.19
CA ARG A 473 -2.38 -31.56 1.04
C ARG A 473 -2.05 -31.64 2.52
N LEU A 474 -1.17 -32.55 2.91
CA LEU A 474 -0.73 -32.68 4.30
C LEU A 474 0.00 -31.42 4.76
N GLY A 475 0.90 -30.86 3.94
CA GLY A 475 1.59 -29.61 4.23
C GLY A 475 0.63 -28.43 4.40
N MET A 476 -0.36 -28.29 3.51
CA MET A 476 -1.41 -27.27 3.64
C MET A 476 -2.20 -27.41 4.94
N GLN A 477 -2.65 -28.63 5.25
CA GLN A 477 -3.42 -28.90 6.46
C GLN A 477 -2.61 -28.58 7.73
N GLN A 478 -1.31 -28.92 7.75
CA GLN A 478 -0.44 -28.59 8.86
C GLN A 478 -0.18 -27.07 8.96
N MET A 479 -0.11 -26.38 7.82
CA MET A 479 0.08 -24.93 7.78
C MET A 479 -1.06 -24.15 8.41
N GLU A 480 -2.31 -24.63 8.31
CA GLU A 480 -3.48 -24.00 8.95
C GLU A 480 -3.33 -23.89 10.48
N SER A 481 -2.54 -24.77 11.09
CA SER A 481 -2.25 -24.75 12.53
C SER A 481 -1.05 -23.87 12.91
N CYS A 482 -0.25 -23.42 11.94
CA CYS A 482 0.94 -22.62 12.15
C CYS A 482 0.60 -21.11 12.13
N PRO A 483 1.23 -20.31 13.01
CA PRO A 483 1.12 -18.85 12.89
C PRO A 483 1.70 -18.37 11.56
N PRO A 484 1.20 -17.23 11.00
CA PRO A 484 1.79 -16.66 9.79
C PRO A 484 3.29 -16.43 9.98
N ASP A 485 4.06 -17.11 9.14
CA ASP A 485 5.51 -17.00 9.08
C ASP A 485 5.97 -16.99 7.62
N ILE A 486 7.28 -16.88 7.41
CA ILE A 486 7.82 -16.84 6.05
C ILE A 486 7.62 -18.19 5.33
N ILE A 487 7.47 -19.30 6.04
CA ILE A 487 7.23 -20.62 5.43
C ILE A 487 5.81 -20.79 4.96
N GLY A 488 4.82 -20.34 5.73
CA GLY A 488 3.45 -20.24 5.25
C GLY A 488 3.39 -19.45 3.96
N ALA A 489 3.98 -18.26 3.94
CA ALA A 489 4.03 -17.43 2.75
C ALA A 489 4.75 -18.12 1.57
N TRP A 490 5.90 -18.78 1.81
CA TRP A 490 6.58 -19.57 0.79
C TRP A 490 5.75 -20.75 0.30
N PHE A 491 5.03 -21.43 1.18
CA PHE A 491 4.20 -22.58 0.83
C PHE A 491 3.09 -22.15 -0.14
N PHE A 492 2.40 -21.04 0.13
CA PHE A 492 1.40 -20.47 -0.79
C PHE A 492 2.01 -20.06 -2.14
N PHE A 493 3.21 -19.47 -2.14
CA PHE A 493 3.92 -19.17 -3.39
C PHE A 493 4.20 -20.45 -4.20
N GLN A 494 4.53 -21.55 -3.53
CA GLN A 494 4.84 -22.82 -4.19
C GLN A 494 3.59 -23.57 -4.63
N GLU A 495 2.50 -23.48 -3.88
CA GLU A 495 1.18 -23.96 -4.29
C GLU A 495 0.77 -23.28 -5.61
N ALA A 496 0.95 -21.96 -5.72
CA ALA A 496 0.72 -21.24 -6.95
C ALA A 496 1.60 -21.76 -8.11
N ARG A 497 2.89 -21.99 -7.86
CA ARG A 497 3.82 -22.59 -8.86
C ARG A 497 3.38 -24.00 -9.29
N ALA A 498 2.83 -24.79 -8.37
CA ALA A 498 2.32 -26.12 -8.68
C ALA A 498 1.10 -26.05 -9.59
N ILE A 499 0.21 -25.09 -9.35
CA ILE A 499 -0.96 -24.81 -10.21
C ILE A 499 -0.51 -24.32 -11.58
N GLU A 500 0.47 -23.42 -11.68
CA GLU A 500 1.06 -22.98 -12.96
C GLU A 500 1.58 -24.15 -13.81
N ARG A 501 2.18 -25.16 -13.18
CA ARG A 501 2.64 -26.37 -13.87
C ARG A 501 1.50 -27.31 -14.29
N LEU A 502 0.38 -27.29 -13.57
CA LEU A 502 -0.83 -28.01 -14.01
C LEU A 502 -1.46 -27.31 -15.21
N ILE A 503 -1.45 -25.98 -15.22
CA ILE A 503 -1.88 -25.15 -16.34
C ILE A 503 -1.08 -25.48 -17.60
N SER A 504 0.25 -25.53 -17.51
CA SER A 504 1.11 -25.84 -18.65
C SER A 504 0.86 -27.25 -19.21
N TRP A 505 0.54 -28.23 -18.35
CA TRP A 505 0.21 -29.59 -18.78
C TRP A 505 -1.17 -29.73 -19.40
N ASN A 506 -2.13 -28.94 -18.93
CA ASN A 506 -3.50 -29.01 -19.40
C ASN A 506 -4.03 -27.62 -19.73
N PRO A 507 -3.63 -27.05 -20.89
CA PRO A 507 -4.09 -25.74 -21.31
C PRO A 507 -5.62 -25.60 -21.34
N CYS A 508 -6.36 -26.69 -21.56
CA CYS A 508 -7.82 -26.68 -21.54
C CYS A 508 -8.42 -26.35 -20.15
N GLN A 509 -7.66 -26.49 -19.07
CA GLN A 509 -8.08 -26.14 -17.70
C GLN A 509 -7.60 -24.75 -17.24
N MET A 510 -6.91 -24.00 -18.11
CA MET A 510 -6.34 -22.67 -17.82
C MET A 510 -7.33 -21.72 -17.17
N SER A 511 -8.54 -21.60 -17.73
CA SER A 511 -9.55 -20.64 -17.28
C SER A 511 -9.98 -20.84 -15.83
N ASN A 512 -9.93 -22.09 -15.33
CA ASN A 512 -10.30 -22.43 -13.96
C ASN A 512 -9.11 -22.34 -12.99
N GLN A 513 -7.89 -22.59 -13.47
CA GLN A 513 -6.71 -22.70 -12.62
C GLN A 513 -5.95 -21.36 -12.45
N ILE A 514 -5.97 -20.47 -13.44
CA ILE A 514 -5.31 -19.15 -13.35
C ILE A 514 -5.82 -18.34 -12.14
N PRO A 515 -7.14 -18.23 -11.89
CA PRO A 515 -7.64 -17.55 -10.70
C PRO A 515 -7.12 -18.18 -9.41
N GLN A 516 -7.03 -19.51 -9.35
CA GLN A 516 -6.54 -20.21 -8.16
C GLN A 516 -5.05 -19.95 -7.90
N ALA A 517 -4.21 -20.01 -8.94
CA ALA A 517 -2.79 -19.65 -8.83
C ALA A 517 -2.62 -18.20 -8.35
N ARG A 518 -3.43 -17.28 -8.90
CA ARG A 518 -3.44 -15.86 -8.50
C ARG A 518 -3.78 -15.70 -7.02
N LEU A 519 -4.86 -16.35 -6.54
CA LEU A 519 -5.24 -16.31 -5.12
C LEU A 519 -4.11 -16.82 -4.21
N CYS A 520 -3.43 -17.89 -4.59
CA CYS A 520 -2.28 -18.40 -3.83
C CYS A 520 -1.11 -17.39 -3.77
N TYR A 521 -0.78 -16.70 -4.88
CA TYR A 521 0.23 -15.64 -4.83
C TYR A 521 -0.19 -14.44 -3.99
N ILE A 522 -1.46 -14.03 -4.04
CA ILE A 522 -1.98 -12.94 -3.22
C ILE A 522 -1.93 -13.33 -1.74
N GLU A 523 -2.29 -14.56 -1.39
CA GLU A 523 -2.21 -15.06 -0.02
C GLU A 523 -0.75 -15.11 0.48
N ALA A 524 0.20 -15.53 -0.37
CA ALA A 524 1.63 -15.47 -0.07
C ALA A 524 2.09 -14.04 0.23
N LEU A 525 1.69 -13.06 -0.60
CA LEU A 525 1.97 -11.64 -0.39
C LEU A 525 1.33 -11.09 0.89
N ARG A 526 0.10 -11.50 1.18
CA ARG A 526 -0.64 -11.12 2.38
C ARG A 526 0.11 -11.58 3.63
N GLN A 527 0.51 -12.85 3.68
CA GLN A 527 1.28 -13.39 4.80
C GLN A 527 2.64 -12.73 4.92
N ALA A 528 3.38 -12.58 3.82
CA ALA A 528 4.68 -11.90 3.82
C ALA A 528 4.59 -10.44 4.32
N SER A 529 3.48 -9.76 4.08
CA SER A 529 3.25 -8.37 4.51
C SER A 529 2.94 -8.23 6.01
N MET A 530 2.61 -9.34 6.69
CA MET A 530 2.43 -9.36 8.15
C MET A 530 3.75 -9.55 8.92
N LEU A 531 4.83 -9.90 8.21
CA LEU A 531 6.14 -10.21 8.78
C LEU A 531 7.01 -8.94 8.90
N GLU A 532 8.01 -8.99 9.79
CA GLU A 532 9.04 -7.96 9.85
C GLU A 532 9.86 -7.96 8.55
N GLU A 533 10.12 -6.77 7.99
CA GLU A 533 10.85 -6.64 6.74
C GLU A 533 12.26 -7.25 6.88
N SER A 534 12.53 -8.27 6.06
CA SER A 534 13.81 -8.96 5.97
C SER A 534 14.18 -9.15 4.50
N THR A 535 15.43 -9.49 4.23
CA THR A 535 15.86 -9.82 2.85
C THR A 535 15.03 -10.97 2.27
N SER A 536 14.67 -11.97 3.07
CA SER A 536 13.89 -13.11 2.60
C SER A 536 12.41 -12.79 2.39
N VAL A 537 11.83 -11.90 3.22
CA VAL A 537 10.48 -11.37 3.01
C VAL A 537 10.43 -10.54 1.73
N ALA A 538 11.41 -9.65 1.52
CA ALA A 538 11.50 -8.86 0.31
C ALA A 538 11.70 -9.73 -0.94
N GLU A 539 12.59 -10.72 -0.89
CA GLU A 539 12.82 -11.67 -1.99
C GLU A 539 11.53 -12.44 -2.33
N LEU A 540 10.80 -12.95 -1.33
CA LEU A 540 9.53 -13.63 -1.56
C LEU A 540 8.50 -12.71 -2.22
N LYS A 541 8.34 -11.47 -1.72
CA LYS A 541 7.42 -10.49 -2.31
C LYS A 541 7.78 -10.19 -3.77
N GLN A 542 9.06 -9.98 -4.04
CA GLN A 542 9.58 -9.76 -5.38
C GLN A 542 9.26 -10.94 -6.31
N ARG A 543 9.49 -12.18 -5.86
CA ARG A 543 9.14 -13.38 -6.64
C ARG A 543 7.64 -13.49 -6.89
N CYS A 544 6.80 -13.24 -5.88
CA CYS A 544 5.34 -13.27 -6.04
C CYS A 544 4.89 -12.27 -7.11
N HIS A 545 5.39 -11.02 -7.07
CA HIS A 545 5.06 -10.01 -8.07
C HIS A 545 5.59 -10.40 -9.47
N THR A 546 6.82 -10.90 -9.58
CA THR A 546 7.36 -11.39 -10.87
C THR A 546 6.49 -12.51 -11.44
N ARG A 547 6.05 -13.48 -10.62
CA ARG A 547 5.18 -14.58 -11.06
C ARG A 547 3.77 -14.12 -11.40
N LEU A 548 3.19 -13.21 -10.62
CA LEU A 548 1.90 -12.58 -10.94
C LEU A 548 1.97 -11.85 -12.29
N ALA A 549 3.06 -11.14 -12.58
CA ALA A 549 3.27 -10.51 -13.89
C ALA A 549 3.25 -11.55 -15.01
N MET A 550 4.00 -12.65 -14.85
CA MET A 550 3.99 -13.75 -15.82
C MET A 550 2.62 -14.40 -16.00
N LEU A 551 1.84 -14.55 -14.91
CA LEU A 551 0.48 -15.07 -14.96
C LEU A 551 -0.45 -14.17 -15.77
N HIS A 552 -0.33 -12.84 -15.62
CA HIS A 552 -1.05 -11.87 -16.45
C HIS A 552 -0.62 -11.93 -17.92
N LEU A 553 0.68 -12.10 -18.18
CA LEU A 553 1.20 -12.28 -19.55
C LEU A 553 0.85 -13.66 -20.15
N GLY A 554 0.16 -14.52 -19.39
CA GLY A 554 -0.22 -15.85 -19.82
C GLY A 554 0.97 -16.77 -20.08
N CYS A 555 2.09 -16.57 -19.39
CA CYS A 555 3.35 -17.28 -19.60
C CYS A 555 3.63 -18.26 -18.44
N PHE A 556 3.78 -19.54 -18.76
CA PHE A 556 3.99 -20.62 -17.80
C PHE A 556 5.26 -21.39 -18.12
N PHE A 557 6.08 -21.65 -17.10
CA PHE A 557 7.31 -22.43 -17.25
C PHE A 557 7.06 -23.89 -16.92
N HIS A 558 7.40 -24.77 -17.86
CA HIS A 558 7.31 -26.20 -17.68
C HIS A 558 8.52 -26.93 -18.25
N GLU A 559 9.29 -27.59 -17.37
CA GLU A 559 10.52 -28.33 -17.73
C GLU A 559 11.54 -27.47 -18.48
N SER A 560 11.46 -27.45 -19.81
CA SER A 560 12.30 -26.67 -20.71
C SER A 560 11.50 -25.84 -21.71
N GLU A 561 10.17 -25.78 -21.56
CA GLU A 561 9.27 -25.10 -22.48
C GLU A 561 8.54 -23.94 -21.78
N ILE A 562 8.23 -22.92 -22.59
CA ILE A 562 7.39 -21.79 -22.19
C ILE A 562 6.03 -21.96 -22.85
N THR A 563 5.00 -22.25 -22.06
CA THR A 563 3.62 -22.29 -22.55
C THR A 563 3.04 -20.88 -22.51
N ARG A 564 2.44 -20.42 -23.63
CA ARG A 564 1.79 -19.12 -23.74
C ARG A 564 0.32 -19.23 -24.10
N THR A 565 -0.52 -18.41 -23.48
CA THR A 565 -1.90 -18.21 -23.93
C THR A 565 -1.95 -17.20 -25.09
N GLN A 566 -2.93 -17.35 -25.97
CA GLN A 566 -3.17 -16.38 -27.05
C GLN A 566 -4.01 -15.19 -26.58
N ASP A 567 -4.83 -15.37 -25.54
CA ASP A 567 -5.86 -14.43 -25.12
C ASP A 567 -5.37 -13.33 -24.16
N VAL A 568 -4.17 -12.77 -24.36
CA VAL A 568 -3.63 -11.71 -23.50
C VAL A 568 -4.06 -10.34 -24.02
N VAL A 569 -4.92 -9.64 -23.27
CA VAL A 569 -5.39 -8.30 -23.63
C VAL A 569 -4.47 -7.22 -23.08
N GLN A 570 -4.55 -6.00 -23.64
CA GLN A 570 -3.73 -4.84 -23.20
C GLN A 570 -3.80 -4.60 -21.69
N HIS A 571 -4.98 -4.80 -21.09
CA HIS A 571 -5.17 -4.66 -19.65
C HIS A 571 -4.27 -5.60 -18.83
N ASP A 572 -4.09 -6.85 -19.27
CA ASP A 572 -3.23 -7.80 -18.58
C ASP A 572 -1.76 -7.39 -18.68
N ILE A 573 -1.32 -6.85 -19.82
CA ILE A 573 0.03 -6.32 -20.00
C ILE A 573 0.29 -5.14 -19.06
N GLU A 574 -0.69 -4.24 -18.90
CA GLU A 574 -0.60 -3.12 -17.96
C GLU A 574 -0.52 -3.59 -16.52
N GLU A 575 -1.28 -4.63 -16.12
CA GLU A 575 -1.17 -5.20 -14.77
C GLU A 575 0.20 -5.88 -14.56
N ALA A 576 0.70 -6.60 -15.56
CA ALA A 576 2.05 -7.16 -15.51
C ALA A 576 3.13 -6.08 -15.35
N GLU A 577 2.99 -4.94 -16.05
CA GLU A 577 3.89 -3.80 -15.90
C GLU A 577 3.91 -3.28 -14.46
N LYS A 578 2.74 -3.10 -13.85
CA LYS A 578 2.63 -2.63 -12.47
C LYS A 578 3.32 -3.57 -11.50
N MET A 579 3.12 -4.88 -11.66
CA MET A 579 3.78 -5.89 -10.84
C MET A 579 5.31 -5.81 -10.96
N LEU A 580 5.84 -5.70 -12.18
CA LEU A 580 7.28 -5.59 -12.42
C LEU A 580 7.85 -4.27 -11.89
N GLU A 581 7.10 -3.17 -11.95
CA GLU A 581 7.51 -1.88 -11.37
C GLU A 581 7.57 -1.93 -9.83
N VAL A 582 6.72 -2.74 -9.17
CA VAL A 582 6.85 -3.01 -7.72
C VAL A 582 8.19 -3.69 -7.41
N VAL A 583 8.59 -4.68 -8.21
CA VAL A 583 9.89 -5.38 -8.06
C VAL A 583 11.06 -4.41 -8.30
N ASN A 584 10.97 -3.59 -9.35
CA ASN A 584 11.99 -2.59 -9.68
C ASN A 584 12.14 -1.54 -8.56
N ARG A 585 11.03 -1.04 -8.02
CA ARG A 585 11.05 -0.10 -6.89
C ARG A 585 11.62 -0.73 -5.62
N SER A 586 11.23 -1.96 -5.30
CA SER A 586 11.75 -2.69 -4.14
C SER A 586 13.26 -2.85 -4.22
N SER A 587 13.78 -3.21 -5.40
CA SER A 587 15.22 -3.42 -5.60
C SER A 587 16.03 -2.13 -5.62
N ARG A 588 15.58 -1.10 -6.34
CA ARG A 588 16.37 0.14 -6.53
C ARG A 588 16.15 1.19 -5.45
N VAL A 589 14.92 1.35 -4.97
CA VAL A 589 14.53 2.46 -4.09
C VAL A 589 14.55 2.04 -2.62
N GLN A 590 14.08 0.83 -2.32
CA GLN A 590 14.01 0.34 -0.93
C GLN A 590 15.30 -0.36 -0.48
N GLY A 591 16.23 -0.62 -1.41
CA GLY A 591 17.54 -1.21 -1.09
C GLY A 591 17.51 -2.72 -0.89
N TRP A 592 16.52 -3.42 -1.46
CA TRP A 592 16.40 -4.88 -1.41
C TRP A 592 16.83 -5.52 -2.74
N PRO A 593 18.15 -5.67 -3.00
CA PRO A 593 18.62 -6.17 -4.30
C PRO A 593 18.09 -7.58 -4.57
N LEU A 594 17.73 -7.83 -5.83
CA LEU A 594 17.38 -9.17 -6.30
C LEU A 594 18.57 -10.12 -6.12
N THR A 595 18.30 -11.34 -5.65
CA THR A 595 19.27 -12.43 -5.83
C THR A 595 19.46 -12.70 -7.31
N GLU A 596 20.61 -13.23 -7.70
CA GLU A 596 20.91 -13.45 -9.13
C GLU A 596 19.86 -14.35 -9.79
N PHE A 597 19.37 -15.35 -9.06
CA PHE A 597 18.26 -16.20 -9.53
C PHE A 597 16.95 -15.41 -9.75
N CYS A 598 16.54 -14.59 -8.78
CA CYS A 598 15.34 -13.77 -8.91
C CYS A 598 15.50 -12.70 -9.99
N ARG A 599 16.73 -12.26 -10.26
CA ARG A 599 17.05 -11.34 -11.35
C ARG A 599 16.83 -11.99 -12.71
N CYS A 600 17.21 -13.25 -12.90
CA CYS A 600 16.85 -14.01 -14.11
C CYS A 600 15.33 -14.12 -14.27
N GLU A 601 14.59 -14.49 -13.22
CA GLU A 601 13.11 -14.57 -13.27
C GLU A 601 12.50 -13.22 -13.67
N TYR A 602 12.99 -12.12 -13.09
CA TYR A 602 12.52 -10.77 -13.40
C TYR A 602 12.82 -10.35 -14.84
N LEU A 603 14.04 -10.63 -15.33
CA LEU A 603 14.44 -10.31 -16.71
C LEU A 603 13.63 -11.10 -17.73
N LEU A 604 13.38 -12.39 -17.47
CA LEU A 604 12.50 -13.20 -18.31
C LEU A 604 11.08 -12.64 -18.33
N ALA A 605 10.52 -12.26 -17.18
CA ALA A 605 9.18 -11.66 -17.14
C ALA A 605 9.11 -10.32 -17.91
N ARG A 606 10.19 -9.53 -17.90
CA ARG A 606 10.33 -8.30 -18.71
C ARG A 606 10.43 -8.61 -20.21
N ALA A 607 11.20 -9.62 -20.60
CA ALA A 607 11.29 -10.07 -21.99
C ALA A 607 9.91 -10.47 -22.52
N GLN A 608 9.17 -11.29 -21.77
CA GLN A 608 7.79 -11.68 -22.11
C GLN A 608 6.87 -10.47 -22.24
N GLN A 609 6.95 -9.51 -21.33
CA GLN A 609 6.16 -8.28 -21.40
C GLN A 609 6.41 -7.54 -22.72
N ASN A 610 7.68 -7.44 -23.13
CA ASN A 610 8.07 -6.79 -24.37
C ASN A 610 7.61 -7.59 -25.59
N VAL A 611 7.72 -8.94 -25.59
CA VAL A 611 7.15 -9.78 -26.66
C VAL A 611 5.64 -9.54 -26.81
N ARG A 612 4.89 -9.45 -25.70
CA ARG A 612 3.45 -9.13 -25.75
C ARG A 612 3.16 -7.72 -26.28
N ASN A 613 3.98 -6.73 -25.90
CA ASN A 613 3.88 -5.38 -26.46
C ASN A 613 4.12 -5.37 -27.97
N TRP A 614 5.14 -6.09 -28.45
CA TRP A 614 5.38 -6.25 -29.89
C TRP A 614 4.19 -6.92 -30.58
N GLN A 615 3.64 -8.00 -30.02
CA GLN A 615 2.46 -8.67 -30.60
C GLN A 615 1.27 -7.71 -30.79
N GLN A 616 1.06 -6.77 -29.88
CA GLN A 616 -0.05 -5.81 -29.95
C GLN A 616 0.26 -4.57 -30.79
N LEU A 617 1.49 -4.06 -30.76
CA LEU A 617 1.87 -2.78 -31.35
C LEU A 617 2.64 -2.92 -32.67
N GLN A 618 3.21 -4.09 -32.94
CA GLN A 618 4.06 -4.42 -34.09
C GLN A 618 5.24 -3.44 -34.24
N ASP A 619 5.84 -3.06 -33.11
CA ASP A 619 7.00 -2.17 -33.04
C ASP A 619 8.25 -2.95 -32.63
N GLU A 620 9.20 -3.08 -33.56
CA GLU A 620 10.46 -3.81 -33.45
C GLU A 620 11.30 -3.41 -32.24
N TYR A 621 11.15 -2.17 -31.76
CA TYR A 621 11.80 -1.72 -30.53
C TYR A 621 11.54 -2.66 -29.34
N PHE A 622 10.34 -3.23 -29.25
CA PHE A 622 10.02 -4.16 -28.18
C PHE A 622 10.71 -5.52 -28.34
N LEU A 623 10.93 -6.03 -29.55
CA LEU A 623 11.70 -7.27 -29.74
C LEU A 623 13.18 -7.06 -29.39
N GLU A 624 13.76 -5.92 -29.75
CA GLU A 624 15.12 -5.56 -29.34
C GLU A 624 15.28 -5.54 -27.81
N LEU A 625 14.33 -4.92 -27.11
CA LEU A 625 14.32 -4.92 -25.64
C LEU A 625 14.11 -6.33 -25.07
N ALA A 626 13.24 -7.15 -25.67
CA ALA A 626 13.03 -8.53 -25.23
C ALA A 626 14.33 -9.34 -25.35
N GLN A 627 15.02 -9.21 -26.49
CA GLN A 627 16.31 -9.85 -26.73
C GLN A 627 17.36 -9.39 -25.73
N GLU A 628 17.46 -8.08 -25.48
CA GLU A 628 18.42 -7.52 -24.51
C GLU A 628 18.22 -8.09 -23.10
N GLU A 629 16.98 -8.15 -22.62
CA GLU A 629 16.68 -8.67 -21.27
C GLU A 629 16.91 -10.18 -21.18
N SER A 630 16.56 -10.95 -22.22
CA SER A 630 16.83 -12.39 -22.28
C SER A 630 18.33 -12.70 -22.35
N SER A 631 19.12 -11.96 -23.13
CA SER A 631 20.58 -12.12 -23.17
C SER A 631 21.23 -11.83 -21.81
N LYS A 632 20.77 -10.79 -21.10
CA LYS A 632 21.25 -10.54 -19.72
C LYS A 632 20.89 -11.69 -18.78
N ALA A 633 19.71 -12.29 -18.93
CA ALA A 633 19.31 -13.45 -18.13
C ALA A 633 20.21 -14.65 -18.44
N HIS A 634 20.54 -14.88 -19.71
CA HIS A 634 21.44 -15.93 -20.18
C HIS A 634 22.83 -15.79 -19.55
N ASP A 635 23.43 -14.59 -19.62
CA ASP A 635 24.74 -14.30 -19.03
C ASP A 635 24.79 -14.60 -17.53
N ILE A 636 23.71 -14.28 -16.80
CA ILE A 636 23.61 -14.59 -15.37
C ILE A 636 23.51 -16.10 -15.17
N CYS A 637 22.67 -16.79 -15.94
CA CYS A 637 22.50 -18.24 -15.89
C CYS A 637 23.82 -18.98 -16.14
N GLU A 638 24.57 -18.59 -17.18
CA GLU A 638 25.86 -19.19 -17.53
C GLU A 638 26.87 -18.97 -16.41
N LYS A 639 27.04 -17.70 -15.99
CA LYS A 639 27.99 -17.32 -14.95
C LYS A 639 27.73 -17.98 -13.60
N LYS A 640 26.46 -18.25 -13.28
CA LYS A 640 26.02 -18.82 -12.01
C LYS A 640 25.69 -20.30 -12.08
N ASN A 641 25.82 -20.91 -13.25
CA ASN A 641 25.47 -22.31 -13.51
C ASN A 641 24.02 -22.65 -13.11
N PHE A 642 23.08 -21.77 -13.46
CA PHE A 642 21.65 -21.99 -13.23
C PHE A 642 21.03 -22.79 -14.37
N GLN A 643 21.38 -24.08 -14.47
CA GLN A 643 20.94 -24.94 -15.58
C GLN A 643 19.41 -24.99 -15.72
N GLU A 644 18.69 -25.04 -14.60
CA GLU A 644 17.22 -25.05 -14.58
C GLU A 644 16.59 -23.82 -15.24
N MET A 645 17.27 -22.67 -15.17
CA MET A 645 16.79 -21.43 -15.77
C MET A 645 17.30 -21.26 -17.19
N MET A 646 18.48 -21.80 -17.49
CA MET A 646 19.11 -21.71 -18.81
C MET A 646 18.17 -22.21 -19.91
N ASN A 647 17.56 -23.38 -19.71
CA ASN A 647 16.63 -23.96 -20.68
C ASN A 647 15.47 -23.01 -21.03
N PHE A 648 14.94 -22.26 -20.04
CA PHE A 648 13.87 -21.30 -20.29
C PHE A 648 14.37 -20.05 -21.01
N VAL A 649 15.59 -19.59 -20.70
CA VAL A 649 16.18 -18.44 -21.39
C VAL A 649 16.50 -18.78 -22.84
N ASP A 650 17.03 -19.97 -23.11
CA ASP A 650 17.32 -20.44 -24.46
C ASP A 650 16.04 -20.56 -25.29
N ALA A 651 14.99 -21.17 -24.73
CA ALA A 651 13.69 -21.26 -25.39
C ALA A 651 13.10 -19.88 -25.70
N GLU A 652 13.27 -18.91 -24.80
CA GLU A 652 12.82 -17.53 -25.03
C GLU A 652 13.63 -16.83 -26.13
N LEU A 653 14.96 -16.99 -26.13
CA LEU A 653 15.83 -16.41 -27.15
C LEU A 653 15.56 -16.99 -28.53
N ASP A 654 15.38 -18.30 -28.64
CA ASP A 654 15.05 -18.98 -29.90
C ASP A 654 13.74 -18.46 -30.50
N GLU A 655 12.73 -18.22 -29.67
CA GLU A 655 11.46 -17.65 -30.12
C GLU A 655 11.59 -16.19 -30.55
N ILE A 656 12.28 -15.35 -29.77
CA ILE A 656 12.52 -13.96 -30.15
C ILE A 656 13.29 -13.89 -31.47
N ASN A 657 14.29 -14.76 -31.66
CA ASN A 657 15.03 -14.85 -32.92
C ASN A 657 14.13 -15.31 -34.08
N HIS A 658 13.19 -16.21 -33.84
CA HIS A 658 12.22 -16.63 -34.84
C HIS A 658 11.29 -15.48 -35.23
N LEU A 659 10.79 -14.70 -34.27
CA LEU A 659 9.94 -13.52 -34.51
C LEU A 659 10.69 -12.42 -35.27
N ASN A 660 11.98 -12.21 -34.99
CA ASN A 660 12.83 -11.29 -35.75
C ASN A 660 13.01 -11.71 -37.24
N CYS A 661 12.78 -12.98 -37.59
CA CYS A 661 12.92 -13.49 -38.96
C CYS A 661 11.62 -13.44 -39.78
N THR A 662 10.46 -13.32 -39.11
CA THR A 662 9.12 -13.31 -39.73
C THR A 662 8.66 -11.90 -40.00
#